data_AF-A0A451ATW1-F1
#
_entry.id   AF-A0A451ATW1-F1
#
_cell.length_a   1.000
_cell.length_b   1.000
_cell.length_c   1.000
_cell.angle_alpha   90.00
_cell.angle_beta   90.00
_cell.angle_gamma   90.00
#
_symmetry.space_group_name_H-M   'P 1'
#
loop_
_entity.id
_entity.type
_entity.pdbx_description
1 polymer ?
#
loop_
_entity_poly.entity_id
_entity_poly.type
_entity_poly.pdbx_seq_one_letter_code
_entity_poly.pdbx_strand_id
1 'polypeptide(L)'
;MNPFEIRATDYMDNDSSFLRLVTPEPLHALFEPKADNLLRPLVRVFGTPGSGKTTLAHLVSFRRMVLVVRQYHEVSVFEPLMSALMACRFAVENAPLIVATRVPCETIYRDFHELPYGDDLKFRLMWSLIQARAMLGWINEMLGAGISLDDIRFEPREGAEVLMEEIVGTSPEEIRTRAREAERAIHEVATALLPMGESELCLQVQRRYDPLSALGNIVVTNRDEEEWRLRPLLILDDVHGLHPEQRNRLEQELKRRETGIGRWMMMRLDALGPETVLGQGSDDLEHPNAGTQKNRDYYDIHFQELTRGKQAKKFVARMLTKMADNYLKRWDIFNTRQVASFSQLLDEVPKELTPNMLDKLECRVNATQEKLGISATEREKIKQEVADFFEKRNDDEAGLCLMSESILIHRYANRRGANQLSLFDDPQDIQVPKMNLRIIHAARLELGRRYKRPYYFGMDTLIAASSHHPETFLQLAGHLAQYAQTRLIRNKDEKVPVHEQEKLLRERARERNQYWDFALKDEVRRLANRIAEACLEEEKKGNARNGAGNNAVGVPEEEFQVFIKGNHLLGQVLQYGMAYLAFEIIRDYSQGGQHWCLIRLSGPVILEHRLTLYEGGFIEWSGERLARAIEEKTPS
;
A
#
# COMPACT_ATOMS: atom_id res chain seq x y z
N MET A 1 6.75 -12.19 -21.98
CA MET A 1 6.36 -11.06 -21.09
C MET A 1 6.45 -11.56 -19.65
N ASN A 2 6.83 -10.73 -18.67
CA ASN A 2 6.98 -11.11 -17.26
C ASN A 2 5.63 -10.93 -16.52
N PRO A 3 4.91 -11.99 -16.11
CA PRO A 3 3.68 -11.90 -15.32
C PRO A 3 3.72 -11.00 -14.10
N PHE A 4 4.87 -10.82 -13.44
CA PHE A 4 5.00 -10.00 -12.24
C PHE A 4 5.01 -8.49 -12.53
N GLU A 5 5.31 -8.09 -13.77
CA GLU A 5 5.34 -6.68 -14.19
C GLU A 5 3.98 -6.20 -14.69
N ILE A 6 3.02 -7.11 -14.86
CA ILE A 6 1.69 -6.84 -15.39
C ILE A 6 0.71 -6.79 -14.22
N ARG A 7 -0.10 -5.74 -14.14
CA ARG A 7 -1.18 -5.69 -13.15
C ARG A 7 -2.24 -6.73 -13.50
N ALA A 8 -2.70 -7.47 -12.49
CA ALA A 8 -3.78 -8.46 -12.66
C ALA A 8 -5.05 -7.87 -13.30
N THR A 9 -5.29 -6.56 -13.14
CA THR A 9 -6.45 -5.86 -13.68
C THR A 9 -6.31 -5.48 -15.15
N ASP A 10 -5.09 -5.39 -15.69
CA ASP A 10 -4.82 -4.70 -16.96
C ASP A 10 -4.77 -5.65 -18.18
N TYR A 11 -4.74 -6.98 -17.97
CA TYR A 11 -4.50 -7.96 -19.05
C TYR A 11 -5.23 -9.30 -18.87
N MET A 12 -6.17 -9.40 -17.95
CA MET A 12 -6.86 -10.66 -17.64
C MET A 12 -8.30 -10.64 -18.13
N ASP A 13 -8.49 -11.05 -19.38
CA ASP A 13 -9.83 -11.20 -19.99
C ASP A 13 -10.64 -12.37 -19.40
N ASN A 14 -9.96 -13.31 -18.74
CA ASN A 14 -10.57 -14.50 -18.13
C ASN A 14 -10.65 -14.40 -16.60
N ASP A 15 -11.88 -14.33 -16.09
CA ASP A 15 -12.21 -14.23 -14.67
C ASP A 15 -11.63 -15.36 -13.82
N SER A 16 -11.62 -16.60 -14.33
CA SER A 16 -11.07 -17.75 -13.61
C SER A 16 -9.55 -17.62 -13.39
N SER A 17 -8.84 -17.03 -14.36
CA SER A 17 -7.41 -16.78 -14.25
C SER A 17 -7.15 -15.65 -13.25
N PHE A 18 -7.97 -14.60 -13.27
CA PHE A 18 -7.87 -13.48 -12.33
C PHE A 18 -8.05 -13.95 -10.89
N LEU A 19 -9.10 -14.72 -10.61
CA LEU A 19 -9.40 -15.23 -9.27
C LEU A 19 -8.28 -16.13 -8.71
N ARG A 20 -7.54 -16.84 -9.56
CA ARG A 20 -6.39 -17.67 -9.14
C ARG A 20 -5.17 -16.84 -8.70
N LEU A 21 -5.09 -15.57 -9.09
CA LEU A 21 -3.99 -14.69 -8.70
C LEU A 21 -4.31 -13.86 -7.46
N VAL A 22 -5.58 -13.52 -7.25
CA VAL A 22 -6.00 -12.62 -6.19
C VAL A 22 -6.02 -13.33 -4.83
N THR A 23 -5.56 -12.58 -3.83
CA THR A 23 -5.50 -12.99 -2.43
C THR A 23 -6.68 -12.35 -1.67
N PRO A 24 -7.57 -13.11 -0.99
CA PRO A 24 -8.73 -12.56 -0.27
C PRO A 24 -8.39 -11.73 0.96
N GLU A 25 -7.14 -11.76 1.40
CA GLU A 25 -6.64 -11.18 2.63
C GLU A 25 -7.12 -9.72 2.88
N PRO A 26 -7.07 -8.79 1.91
CA PRO A 26 -7.57 -7.43 2.15
C PRO A 26 -9.04 -7.36 2.58
N LEU A 27 -9.90 -8.30 2.14
CA LEU A 27 -11.31 -8.35 2.57
C LEU A 27 -11.41 -8.66 4.08
N HIS A 28 -10.70 -9.69 4.54
CA HIS A 28 -10.69 -10.06 5.96
C HIS A 28 -10.13 -8.97 6.87
N ALA A 29 -9.04 -8.32 6.46
CA ALA A 29 -8.39 -7.34 7.33
C ALA A 29 -9.08 -5.97 7.36
N LEU A 30 -9.67 -5.51 6.25
CA LEU A 30 -10.20 -4.15 6.14
C LEU A 30 -11.73 -4.06 6.05
N PHE A 31 -12.39 -5.07 5.46
CA PHE A 31 -13.81 -5.02 5.14
C PHE A 31 -14.66 -5.85 6.12
N GLU A 32 -14.21 -7.05 6.50
CA GLU A 32 -14.89 -7.91 7.47
C GLU A 32 -15.20 -7.20 8.81
N PRO A 33 -14.28 -6.41 9.42
CA PRO A 33 -14.60 -5.70 10.67
C PRO A 33 -15.74 -4.68 10.53
N LYS A 34 -16.09 -4.30 9.29
CA LYS A 34 -17.10 -3.30 8.96
C LYS A 34 -18.27 -3.90 8.17
N ALA A 35 -18.40 -5.23 8.12
CA ALA A 35 -19.37 -5.95 7.27
C ALA A 35 -20.82 -5.43 7.38
N ASP A 36 -21.27 -5.06 8.59
CA ASP A 36 -22.62 -4.51 8.83
C ASP A 36 -22.89 -3.19 8.08
N ASN A 37 -21.84 -2.42 7.80
CA ASN A 37 -21.91 -1.07 7.24
C ASN A 37 -21.42 -0.97 5.80
N LEU A 38 -20.98 -2.06 5.16
CA LEU A 38 -20.43 -2.00 3.81
C LEU A 38 -21.46 -1.62 2.73
N LEU A 39 -22.75 -1.79 3.00
CA LEU A 39 -23.83 -1.65 2.01
C LEU A 39 -24.85 -0.55 2.34
N ARG A 40 -24.71 0.15 3.48
CA ARG A 40 -25.70 1.14 3.96
C ARG A 40 -25.19 2.59 3.80
N PRO A 41 -24.21 3.05 4.60
CA PRO A 41 -23.58 4.35 4.42
C PRO A 41 -22.63 4.38 3.21
N LEU A 42 -22.22 5.58 2.83
CA LEU A 42 -21.13 5.77 1.86
C LEU A 42 -19.82 5.21 2.45
N VAL A 43 -19.19 4.28 1.74
CA VAL A 43 -17.85 3.78 2.09
C VAL A 43 -16.81 4.50 1.24
N ARG A 44 -15.84 5.16 1.87
CA ARG A 44 -14.71 5.80 1.18
C ARG A 44 -13.47 4.95 1.39
N VAL A 45 -12.85 4.50 0.30
CA VAL A 45 -11.70 3.61 0.32
C VAL A 45 -10.47 4.37 -0.17
N PHE A 46 -9.48 4.53 0.69
CA PHE A 46 -8.24 5.25 0.39
C PHE A 46 -7.07 4.29 0.33
N GLY A 47 -6.13 4.56 -0.58
CA GLY A 47 -4.92 3.76 -0.70
C GLY A 47 -3.91 4.40 -1.63
N THR A 48 -2.64 4.06 -1.45
CA THR A 48 -1.57 4.43 -2.39
C THR A 48 -1.82 3.81 -3.77
N PRO A 49 -1.21 4.34 -4.84
CA PRO A 49 -1.23 3.70 -6.15
C PRO A 49 -0.64 2.30 -6.04
N GLY A 50 -1.29 1.29 -6.63
CA GLY A 50 -0.83 -0.10 -6.54
C GLY A 50 -1.18 -0.84 -5.25
N SER A 51 -1.95 -0.24 -4.34
CA SER A 51 -2.33 -0.88 -3.07
C SER A 51 -3.33 -2.04 -3.23
N GLY A 52 -3.90 -2.23 -4.43
CA GLY A 52 -4.88 -3.30 -4.71
C GLY A 52 -6.36 -2.88 -4.62
N LYS A 53 -6.68 -1.58 -4.55
CA LYS A 53 -8.08 -1.07 -4.54
C LYS A 53 -8.89 -1.57 -5.74
N THR A 54 -8.36 -1.34 -6.94
CA THR A 54 -8.97 -1.77 -8.22
C THR A 54 -9.08 -3.29 -8.30
N THR A 55 -8.06 -4.03 -7.86
CA THR A 55 -8.11 -5.50 -7.76
C THR A 55 -9.25 -5.97 -6.87
N LEU A 56 -9.49 -5.29 -5.74
CA LEU A 56 -10.58 -5.61 -4.82
C LEU A 56 -11.95 -5.26 -5.44
N ALA A 57 -12.07 -4.13 -6.13
CA ALA A 57 -13.29 -3.79 -6.88
C ALA A 57 -13.63 -4.84 -7.95
N HIS A 58 -12.61 -5.37 -8.64
CA HIS A 58 -12.79 -6.47 -9.58
C HIS A 58 -13.16 -7.77 -8.88
N LEU A 59 -12.55 -8.10 -7.73
CA LEU A 59 -12.86 -9.31 -6.99
C LEU A 59 -14.34 -9.40 -6.60
N VAL A 60 -14.93 -8.29 -6.15
CA VAL A 60 -16.33 -8.25 -5.70
C VAL A 60 -17.34 -8.09 -6.84
N SER A 61 -16.90 -7.96 -8.10
CA SER A 61 -17.80 -7.91 -9.26
C SER A 61 -18.73 -9.12 -9.29
N PHE A 62 -20.00 -8.90 -9.66
CA PHE A 62 -21.02 -9.93 -9.57
C PHE A 62 -20.69 -11.17 -10.41
N ARG A 63 -20.21 -10.99 -11.65
CA ARG A 63 -19.82 -12.10 -12.53
C ARG A 63 -18.79 -13.03 -11.89
N ARG A 64 -17.78 -12.45 -11.25
CA ARG A 64 -16.69 -13.21 -10.60
C ARG A 64 -17.14 -13.86 -9.31
N MET A 65 -17.99 -13.18 -8.54
CA MET A 65 -18.57 -13.75 -7.34
C MET A 65 -19.44 -14.97 -7.65
N VAL A 66 -20.28 -14.92 -8.69
CA VAL A 66 -21.06 -16.09 -9.13
C VAL A 66 -20.15 -17.25 -9.52
N LEU A 67 -19.01 -16.98 -10.16
CA LEU A 67 -18.02 -18.00 -10.51
C LEU A 67 -17.43 -18.67 -9.25
N VAL A 68 -17.10 -17.89 -8.21
CA VAL A 68 -16.63 -18.41 -6.93
C VAL A 68 -17.71 -19.24 -6.24
N VAL A 69 -18.93 -18.71 -6.08
CA VAL A 69 -20.06 -19.39 -5.42
C VAL A 69 -20.38 -20.75 -6.09
N ARG A 70 -20.28 -20.84 -7.41
CA ARG A 70 -20.56 -22.09 -8.13
C ARG A 70 -19.43 -23.13 -8.06
N GLN A 71 -18.18 -22.69 -8.01
CA GLN A 71 -17.02 -23.57 -8.24
C GLN A 71 -16.14 -23.79 -7.00
N TYR A 72 -16.45 -23.17 -5.85
CA TYR A 72 -15.54 -23.25 -4.69
C TYR A 72 -15.37 -24.65 -4.10
N HIS A 73 -16.36 -25.54 -4.27
CA HIS A 73 -16.25 -26.94 -3.86
C HIS A 73 -15.37 -27.77 -4.81
N GLU A 74 -15.31 -27.40 -6.09
CA GLU A 74 -14.52 -28.12 -7.11
C GLU A 74 -13.08 -27.58 -7.21
N VAL A 75 -12.92 -26.28 -6.98
CA VAL A 75 -11.66 -25.55 -7.13
C VAL A 75 -11.20 -25.07 -5.76
N SER A 76 -10.27 -25.81 -5.14
CA SER A 76 -9.75 -25.51 -3.80
C SER A 76 -9.18 -24.09 -3.65
N VAL A 77 -8.71 -23.46 -4.73
CA VAL A 77 -8.20 -22.07 -4.72
C VAL A 77 -9.32 -21.06 -4.43
N PHE A 78 -10.58 -21.40 -4.68
CA PHE A 78 -11.73 -20.52 -4.47
C PHE A 78 -12.31 -20.60 -3.07
N GLU A 79 -12.01 -21.64 -2.29
CA GLU A 79 -12.51 -21.79 -0.91
C GLU A 79 -12.11 -20.59 -0.01
N PRO A 80 -10.84 -20.10 0.00
CA PRO A 80 -10.49 -18.89 0.75
C PRO A 80 -11.21 -17.62 0.25
N LEU A 81 -11.49 -17.52 -1.05
CA LEU A 81 -12.23 -16.40 -1.62
C LEU A 81 -13.68 -16.42 -1.15
N MET A 82 -14.32 -17.59 -1.18
CA MET A 82 -15.68 -17.78 -0.70
C MET A 82 -15.81 -17.46 0.79
N SER A 83 -14.87 -17.92 1.61
CA SER A 83 -14.80 -17.58 3.04
C SER A 83 -14.76 -16.07 3.28
N ALA A 84 -13.96 -15.33 2.51
CA ALA A 84 -13.86 -13.88 2.62
C ALA A 84 -15.13 -13.14 2.17
N LEU A 85 -15.77 -13.62 1.09
CA LEU A 85 -17.05 -13.07 0.61
C LEU A 85 -18.17 -13.28 1.64
N MET A 86 -18.22 -14.45 2.28
CA MET A 86 -19.18 -14.73 3.35
C MET A 86 -18.92 -13.88 4.59
N ALA A 87 -17.65 -13.72 5.00
CA ALA A 87 -17.27 -12.87 6.13
C ALA A 87 -17.68 -11.40 5.93
N CYS A 88 -17.62 -10.91 4.68
CA CYS A 88 -18.07 -9.56 4.31
C CYS A 88 -19.58 -9.47 4.04
N ARG A 89 -20.33 -10.58 4.13
CA ARG A 89 -21.77 -10.68 3.79
C ARG A 89 -22.08 -10.29 2.34
N PHE A 90 -21.19 -10.60 1.41
CA PHE A 90 -21.43 -10.45 -0.02
C PHE A 90 -22.06 -11.69 -0.64
N ALA A 91 -21.86 -12.86 -0.03
CA ALA A 91 -22.44 -14.14 -0.42
C ALA A 91 -22.79 -15.00 0.80
N VAL A 92 -23.64 -15.99 0.59
CA VAL A 92 -23.85 -17.17 1.45
C VAL A 92 -23.43 -18.42 0.66
N GLU A 93 -23.31 -19.58 1.31
CA GLU A 93 -22.76 -20.82 0.73
C GLU A 93 -23.17 -21.08 -0.73
N ASN A 94 -24.45 -20.92 -1.08
CA ASN A 94 -24.95 -21.21 -2.43
C ASN A 94 -25.53 -20.01 -3.18
N ALA A 95 -25.45 -18.78 -2.64
CA ALA A 95 -26.08 -17.63 -3.29
C ALA A 95 -25.31 -16.31 -3.07
N PRO A 96 -25.16 -15.48 -4.11
CA PRO A 96 -24.72 -14.10 -3.93
C PRO A 96 -25.82 -13.29 -3.22
N LEU A 97 -25.42 -12.28 -2.43
CA LEU A 97 -26.33 -11.34 -1.77
C LEU A 97 -26.30 -9.94 -2.39
N ILE A 98 -25.29 -9.66 -3.21
CA ILE A 98 -25.09 -8.35 -3.84
C ILE A 98 -24.88 -8.50 -5.34
N VAL A 99 -25.12 -7.41 -6.07
CA VAL A 99 -24.71 -7.24 -7.48
C VAL A 99 -23.84 -5.99 -7.56
N ALA A 100 -22.53 -6.20 -7.57
CA ALA A 100 -21.57 -5.10 -7.60
C ALA A 100 -21.18 -4.75 -9.04
N THR A 101 -21.14 -3.45 -9.34
CA THR A 101 -20.59 -2.93 -10.59
C THR A 101 -19.56 -1.85 -10.31
N ARG A 102 -18.53 -1.80 -11.17
CA ARG A 102 -17.46 -0.82 -11.11
C ARG A 102 -17.67 0.22 -12.21
N VAL A 103 -17.67 1.48 -11.82
CA VAL A 103 -17.64 2.62 -12.74
C VAL A 103 -16.33 3.39 -12.52
N PRO A 104 -15.36 3.32 -13.44
CA PRO A 104 -14.14 4.11 -13.35
C PRO A 104 -14.45 5.58 -13.65
N CYS A 105 -13.99 6.51 -12.81
CA CYS A 105 -14.11 7.95 -13.01
C CYS A 105 -12.98 8.48 -13.91
N GLU A 106 -13.04 8.11 -15.19
CA GLU A 106 -12.09 8.52 -16.25
C GLU A 106 -12.17 10.02 -16.61
N THR A 107 -11.26 10.48 -17.49
CA THR A 107 -11.08 11.91 -17.84
C THR A 107 -12.37 12.60 -18.29
N ILE A 108 -13.27 11.90 -19.00
CA ILE A 108 -14.55 12.47 -19.49
C ILE A 108 -15.37 13.13 -18.37
N TYR A 109 -15.29 12.62 -17.14
CA TYR A 109 -16.06 13.19 -16.04
C TYR A 109 -15.49 14.54 -15.58
N ARG A 110 -14.16 14.69 -15.64
CA ARG A 110 -13.48 15.95 -15.32
C ARG A 110 -13.82 17.03 -16.35
N ASP A 111 -13.92 16.65 -17.62
CA ASP A 111 -14.18 17.57 -18.73
C ASP A 111 -15.52 18.31 -18.57
N PHE A 112 -16.52 17.70 -17.89
CA PHE A 112 -17.79 18.40 -17.59
C PHE A 112 -17.60 19.68 -16.78
N HIS A 113 -16.53 19.80 -15.98
CA HIS A 113 -16.25 21.01 -15.24
C HIS A 113 -15.87 22.18 -16.15
N GLU A 114 -15.24 21.89 -17.29
CA GLU A 114 -14.73 22.88 -18.26
C GLU A 114 -15.81 23.37 -19.22
N LEU A 115 -16.98 22.72 -19.27
CA LEU A 115 -18.08 23.13 -20.14
C LEU A 115 -18.60 24.54 -19.78
N PRO A 116 -19.09 25.34 -20.74
CA PRO A 116 -19.59 26.68 -20.47
C PRO A 116 -21.06 26.67 -20.03
N TYR A 117 -21.39 25.83 -19.04
CA TYR A 117 -22.74 25.73 -18.44
C TYR A 117 -22.71 26.11 -16.96
N GLY A 118 -23.88 26.38 -16.37
CA GLY A 118 -23.99 26.55 -14.92
C GLY A 118 -23.60 25.28 -14.14
N ASP A 119 -23.08 25.44 -12.93
CA ASP A 119 -22.52 24.33 -12.12
C ASP A 119 -23.53 23.21 -11.82
N ASP A 120 -24.80 23.56 -11.66
CA ASP A 120 -25.89 22.59 -11.48
C ASP A 120 -26.12 21.72 -12.71
N LEU A 121 -25.98 22.29 -13.90
CA LEU A 121 -26.15 21.55 -15.14
C LEU A 121 -24.95 20.63 -15.37
N LYS A 122 -23.73 21.15 -15.19
CA LYS A 122 -22.48 20.37 -15.24
C LYS A 122 -22.54 19.14 -14.33
N PHE A 123 -22.92 19.35 -13.07
CA PHE A 123 -23.01 18.27 -12.11
C PHE A 123 -24.10 17.26 -12.49
N ARG A 124 -25.27 17.72 -12.94
CA ARG A 124 -26.35 16.83 -13.39
C ARG A 124 -25.92 15.96 -14.56
N LEU A 125 -25.24 16.50 -15.57
CA LEU A 125 -24.71 15.73 -16.70
C LEU A 125 -23.76 14.63 -16.22
N MET A 126 -22.78 15.00 -15.39
CA MET A 126 -21.82 14.05 -14.82
C MET A 126 -22.54 12.96 -13.99
N TRP A 127 -23.48 13.36 -13.14
CA TRP A 127 -24.20 12.44 -12.26
C TRP A 127 -25.10 11.48 -13.06
N SER A 128 -25.87 11.99 -14.02
CA SER A 128 -26.71 11.16 -14.88
C SER A 128 -25.88 10.17 -15.71
N LEU A 129 -24.67 10.54 -16.15
CA LEU A 129 -23.76 9.61 -16.82
C LEU A 129 -23.30 8.47 -15.90
N ILE A 130 -22.92 8.80 -14.65
CA ILE A 130 -22.55 7.79 -13.64
C ILE A 130 -23.72 6.82 -13.41
N GLN A 131 -24.94 7.36 -13.27
CA GLN A 131 -26.15 6.57 -13.06
C GLN A 131 -26.46 5.66 -14.25
N ALA A 132 -26.32 6.16 -15.48
CA ALA A 132 -26.55 5.37 -16.70
C ALA A 132 -25.55 4.21 -16.80
N ARG A 133 -24.26 4.50 -16.56
CA ARG A 133 -23.20 3.49 -16.53
C ARG A 133 -23.36 2.48 -15.40
N ALA A 134 -23.89 2.89 -14.25
CA ALA A 134 -24.20 1.96 -13.16
C ALA A 134 -25.31 0.96 -13.57
N MET A 135 -26.41 1.44 -14.15
CA MET A 135 -27.49 0.58 -14.63
C MET A 135 -27.01 -0.40 -15.71
N LEU A 136 -26.28 0.10 -16.71
CA LEU A 136 -25.69 -0.75 -17.74
C LEU A 136 -24.66 -1.72 -17.17
N GLY A 137 -23.86 -1.28 -16.21
CA GLY A 137 -22.86 -2.08 -15.52
C GLY A 137 -23.48 -3.27 -14.79
N TRP A 138 -24.55 -3.07 -14.01
CA TRP A 138 -25.24 -4.18 -13.35
C TRP A 138 -25.84 -5.17 -14.36
N ILE A 139 -26.47 -4.69 -15.43
CA ILE A 139 -27.01 -5.55 -16.50
C ILE A 139 -25.88 -6.37 -17.14
N ASN A 140 -24.77 -5.73 -17.51
CA ASN A 140 -23.65 -6.40 -18.15
C ASN A 140 -22.98 -7.43 -17.25
N GLU A 141 -22.88 -7.16 -15.94
CA GLU A 141 -22.37 -8.10 -14.95
C GLU A 141 -23.26 -9.36 -14.86
N MET A 142 -24.59 -9.19 -14.85
CA MET A 142 -25.54 -10.31 -14.83
C MET A 142 -25.50 -11.13 -16.14
N LEU A 143 -25.52 -10.45 -17.29
CA LEU A 143 -25.38 -11.12 -18.60
C LEU A 143 -24.04 -11.86 -18.70
N GLY A 144 -22.95 -11.27 -18.19
CA GLY A 144 -21.62 -11.88 -18.15
C GLY A 144 -21.53 -13.11 -17.24
N ALA A 145 -22.39 -13.22 -16.22
CA ALA A 145 -22.56 -14.40 -15.39
C ALA A 145 -23.41 -15.51 -16.07
N GLY A 146 -23.96 -15.21 -17.25
CA GLY A 146 -24.77 -16.12 -18.05
C GLY A 146 -26.22 -16.22 -17.60
N ILE A 147 -26.76 -15.13 -17.04
CA ILE A 147 -28.18 -14.89 -16.75
C ILE A 147 -28.81 -14.17 -17.96
N SER A 148 -30.01 -14.56 -18.38
CA SER A 148 -30.70 -13.92 -19.51
C SER A 148 -31.34 -12.60 -19.09
N LEU A 149 -31.61 -11.71 -20.04
CA LEU A 149 -32.23 -10.42 -19.72
C LEU A 149 -33.67 -10.59 -19.18
N ASP A 150 -34.39 -11.60 -19.68
CA ASP A 150 -35.74 -11.97 -19.25
C ASP A 150 -35.79 -12.46 -17.79
N ASP A 151 -34.66 -12.93 -17.26
CA ASP A 151 -34.53 -13.48 -15.90
C ASP A 151 -34.21 -12.40 -14.85
N ILE A 152 -34.18 -11.13 -15.25
CA ILE A 152 -33.80 -10.01 -14.39
C ILE A 152 -35.04 -9.18 -14.07
N ARG A 153 -35.24 -8.84 -12.80
CA ARG A 153 -36.32 -7.94 -12.35
C ARG A 153 -35.75 -6.88 -11.42
N PHE A 154 -35.98 -5.62 -11.73
CA PHE A 154 -35.59 -4.51 -10.86
C PHE A 154 -36.77 -4.16 -9.95
N GLU A 155 -36.55 -4.12 -8.64
CA GLU A 155 -37.56 -3.75 -7.64
C GLU A 155 -37.37 -2.29 -7.20
N PRO A 156 -38.44 -1.48 -7.13
CA PRO A 156 -38.37 -0.15 -6.57
C PRO A 156 -38.09 -0.21 -5.08
N ARG A 157 -37.47 0.85 -4.56
CA ARG A 157 -37.48 1.09 -3.11
C ARG A 157 -38.89 1.46 -2.66
N GLU A 158 -39.17 1.26 -1.38
CA GLU A 158 -40.44 1.62 -0.76
C GLU A 158 -40.78 3.09 -1.02
N GLY A 159 -41.94 3.34 -1.65
CA GLY A 159 -42.43 4.68 -1.98
C GLY A 159 -41.85 5.32 -3.24
N ALA A 160 -41.14 4.57 -4.08
CA ALA A 160 -40.57 5.04 -5.35
C ALA A 160 -41.10 4.30 -6.59
N GLU A 161 -42.26 3.65 -6.49
CA GLU A 161 -42.84 2.85 -7.58
C GLU A 161 -43.12 3.70 -8.82
N VAL A 162 -43.78 4.85 -8.63
CA VAL A 162 -44.08 5.80 -9.73
C VAL A 162 -42.81 6.35 -10.36
N LEU A 163 -41.81 6.66 -9.53
CA LEU A 163 -40.51 7.18 -9.98
C LEU A 163 -39.79 6.15 -10.85
N MET A 164 -39.92 4.86 -10.52
CA MET A 164 -39.31 3.77 -11.27
C MET A 164 -39.96 3.58 -12.65
N GLU A 165 -41.29 3.62 -12.73
CA GLU A 165 -42.01 3.51 -14.01
C GLU A 165 -41.67 4.69 -14.95
N GLU A 166 -41.67 5.91 -14.43
CA GLU A 166 -41.43 7.12 -15.22
C GLU A 166 -39.96 7.29 -15.65
N ILE A 167 -39.01 7.06 -14.73
CA ILE A 167 -37.58 7.37 -14.98
C ILE A 167 -36.82 6.16 -15.51
N VAL A 168 -37.07 4.98 -14.95
CA VAL A 168 -36.20 3.80 -15.15
C VAL A 168 -36.78 2.87 -16.22
N GLY A 169 -38.08 2.59 -16.15
CA GLY A 169 -38.79 1.66 -17.04
C GLY A 169 -39.32 0.44 -16.28
N THR A 170 -40.25 -0.29 -16.91
CA THR A 170 -40.93 -1.45 -16.30
C THR A 170 -40.29 -2.78 -16.70
N SER A 171 -39.66 -2.85 -17.88
CA SER A 171 -38.96 -4.04 -18.37
C SER A 171 -37.43 -3.87 -18.38
N PRO A 172 -36.65 -4.93 -18.16
CA PRO A 172 -35.17 -4.88 -18.25
C PRO A 172 -34.65 -4.36 -19.59
N GLU A 173 -35.33 -4.67 -20.70
CA GLU A 173 -35.04 -4.17 -22.04
C GLU A 173 -35.20 -2.66 -22.15
N GLU A 174 -36.31 -2.13 -21.61
CA GLU A 174 -36.55 -0.68 -21.55
C GLU A 174 -35.51 0.01 -20.69
N ILE A 175 -35.20 -0.53 -19.52
CA ILE A 175 -34.18 0.01 -18.61
C ILE A 175 -32.83 0.10 -19.32
N ARG A 176 -32.43 -0.99 -20.01
CA ARG A 176 -31.18 -1.01 -20.79
C ARG A 176 -31.20 0.02 -21.92
N THR A 177 -32.32 0.17 -22.60
CA THR A 177 -32.46 1.10 -23.74
C THR A 177 -32.40 2.55 -23.27
N ARG A 178 -33.17 2.92 -22.23
CA ARG A 178 -33.15 4.26 -21.65
C ARG A 178 -31.77 4.63 -21.08
N ALA A 179 -31.09 3.69 -20.43
CA ALA A 179 -29.73 3.93 -19.91
C ALA A 179 -28.73 4.18 -21.06
N ARG A 180 -28.83 3.44 -22.17
CA ARG A 180 -27.99 3.67 -23.36
C ARG A 180 -28.30 5.01 -24.04
N GLU A 181 -29.56 5.38 -24.14
CA GLU A 181 -29.98 6.68 -24.69
C GLU A 181 -29.44 7.84 -23.85
N ALA A 182 -29.55 7.74 -22.52
CA ALA A 182 -29.00 8.73 -21.60
C ALA A 182 -27.47 8.82 -21.69
N GLU A 183 -26.75 7.69 -21.69
CA GLU A 183 -25.30 7.68 -21.85
C GLU A 183 -24.89 8.30 -23.19
N ARG A 184 -25.56 7.94 -24.29
CA ARG A 184 -25.26 8.45 -25.63
C ARG A 184 -25.51 9.95 -25.73
N ALA A 185 -26.65 10.43 -25.26
CA ALA A 185 -26.98 11.85 -25.28
C ALA A 185 -25.96 12.68 -24.49
N ILE A 186 -25.57 12.22 -23.29
CA ILE A 186 -24.58 12.92 -22.46
C ILE A 186 -23.17 12.86 -23.09
N HIS A 187 -22.82 11.73 -23.70
CA HIS A 187 -21.55 11.59 -24.40
C HIS A 187 -21.46 12.53 -25.61
N GLU A 188 -22.53 12.66 -26.41
CA GLU A 188 -22.62 13.60 -27.53
C GLU A 188 -22.43 15.06 -27.08
N VAL A 189 -22.96 15.42 -25.90
CA VAL A 189 -22.73 16.74 -25.28
C VAL A 189 -21.26 16.93 -24.88
N ALA A 190 -20.65 15.91 -24.28
CA ALA A 190 -19.28 15.99 -23.78
C ALA A 190 -18.24 16.05 -24.91
N THR A 191 -18.50 15.42 -26.06
CA THR A 191 -17.59 15.37 -27.21
C THR A 191 -17.87 16.44 -28.28
N ALA A 192 -18.90 17.27 -28.10
CA ALA A 192 -19.23 18.32 -29.04
C ALA A 192 -18.10 19.37 -29.13
N LEU A 193 -17.62 19.64 -30.34
CA LEU A 193 -16.58 20.65 -30.61
C LEU A 193 -17.03 22.08 -30.29
N LEU A 194 -18.35 22.34 -30.41
CA LEU A 194 -18.98 23.58 -30.01
C LEU A 194 -20.01 23.27 -28.92
N PRO A 195 -20.02 24.02 -27.81
CA PRO A 195 -21.04 23.87 -26.78
C PRO A 195 -22.43 24.10 -27.38
N MET A 196 -23.35 23.17 -27.14
CA MET A 196 -24.75 23.34 -27.54
C MET A 196 -25.40 24.46 -26.74
N GLY A 197 -26.39 25.14 -27.35
CA GLY A 197 -27.18 26.12 -26.61
C GLY A 197 -27.97 25.45 -25.48
N GLU A 198 -28.17 26.14 -24.35
CA GLU A 198 -28.87 25.55 -23.19
C GLU A 198 -30.26 25.01 -23.56
N SER A 199 -30.99 25.69 -24.45
CA SER A 199 -32.31 25.23 -24.92
C SER A 199 -32.27 23.90 -25.69
N GLU A 200 -31.20 23.65 -26.45
CA GLU A 200 -31.00 22.40 -27.19
C GLU A 200 -30.59 21.27 -26.25
N LEU A 201 -29.73 21.57 -25.28
CA LEU A 201 -29.36 20.65 -24.20
C LEU A 201 -30.59 20.25 -23.35
N CYS A 202 -31.51 21.19 -23.12
CA CYS A 202 -32.77 20.90 -22.44
C CYS A 202 -33.60 19.87 -23.20
N LEU A 203 -33.71 20.00 -24.52
CA LEU A 203 -34.46 19.03 -25.33
C LEU A 203 -33.82 17.64 -25.33
N GLN A 204 -32.49 17.56 -25.28
CA GLN A 204 -31.77 16.28 -25.34
C GLN A 204 -31.57 15.59 -23.97
N VAL A 205 -31.40 16.35 -22.88
CA VAL A 205 -30.91 15.79 -21.59
C VAL A 205 -31.76 16.19 -20.37
N GLN A 206 -32.74 17.10 -20.46
CA GLN A 206 -33.52 17.51 -19.26
C GLN A 206 -34.53 16.48 -18.74
N ARG A 207 -34.77 15.34 -19.40
CA ARG A 207 -35.49 14.26 -18.71
C ARG A 207 -34.64 13.84 -17.52
N ARG A 208 -35.12 14.11 -16.31
CA ARG A 208 -34.42 13.81 -15.05
C ARG A 208 -34.10 12.32 -15.00
N TYR A 209 -32.87 11.96 -15.36
CA TYR A 209 -32.38 10.58 -15.32
C TYR A 209 -31.73 10.34 -13.96
N ASP A 210 -32.50 9.74 -13.05
CA ASP A 210 -32.14 9.55 -11.64
C ASP A 210 -32.50 8.14 -11.10
N PRO A 211 -32.10 7.05 -11.79
CA PRO A 211 -32.50 5.68 -11.43
C PRO A 211 -32.06 5.24 -10.02
N LEU A 212 -30.93 5.75 -9.51
CA LEU A 212 -30.41 5.35 -8.19
C LEU A 212 -31.29 5.83 -7.04
N SER A 213 -32.09 6.87 -7.29
CA SER A 213 -33.09 7.37 -6.34
C SER A 213 -34.36 6.53 -6.31
N ALA A 214 -34.58 5.64 -7.29
CA ALA A 214 -35.77 4.78 -7.37
C ALA A 214 -35.46 3.31 -7.05
N LEU A 215 -34.24 2.85 -7.33
CA LEU A 215 -33.85 1.44 -7.23
C LEU A 215 -33.75 0.94 -5.78
N GLY A 216 -34.36 -0.21 -5.51
CA GLY A 216 -34.27 -0.96 -4.25
C GLY A 216 -33.37 -2.20 -4.38
N ASN A 217 -33.95 -3.31 -4.87
CA ASN A 217 -33.25 -4.57 -5.06
C ASN A 217 -33.28 -5.00 -6.54
N ILE A 218 -32.42 -5.95 -6.90
CA ILE A 218 -32.47 -6.64 -8.19
C ILE A 218 -32.72 -8.11 -7.92
N VAL A 219 -33.81 -8.64 -8.45
CA VAL A 219 -34.14 -10.06 -8.40
C VAL A 219 -33.67 -10.72 -9.68
N VAL A 220 -33.04 -11.88 -9.55
CA VAL A 220 -32.55 -12.66 -10.67
C VAL A 220 -32.98 -14.10 -10.53
N THR A 221 -33.50 -14.69 -11.60
CA THR A 221 -33.71 -16.14 -11.68
C THR A 221 -32.42 -16.81 -12.16
N ASN A 222 -31.84 -17.66 -11.31
CA ASN A 222 -30.65 -18.44 -11.66
C ASN A 222 -31.02 -19.60 -12.62
N ARG A 223 -30.02 -20.23 -13.22
CA ARG A 223 -30.16 -21.43 -14.08
C ARG A 223 -30.84 -22.61 -13.41
N ASP A 224 -30.77 -22.67 -12.09
CA ASP A 224 -31.40 -23.69 -11.26
C ASP A 224 -32.85 -23.30 -10.88
N GLU A 225 -33.41 -22.29 -11.55
CA GLU A 225 -34.76 -21.73 -11.32
C GLU A 225 -35.00 -21.12 -9.93
N GLU A 226 -33.92 -20.90 -9.15
CA GLU A 226 -33.98 -20.22 -7.87
C GLU A 226 -33.94 -18.69 -8.04
N GLU A 227 -34.80 -17.97 -7.31
CA GLU A 227 -34.77 -16.50 -7.26
C GLU A 227 -33.72 -16.00 -6.26
N TRP A 228 -32.78 -15.19 -6.72
CA TRP A 228 -31.84 -14.45 -5.90
C TRP A 228 -32.26 -13.00 -5.77
N ARG A 229 -32.49 -12.55 -4.52
CA ARG A 229 -32.77 -11.14 -4.22
C ARG A 229 -31.49 -10.41 -3.83
N LEU A 230 -30.95 -9.62 -4.75
CA LEU A 230 -29.63 -9.01 -4.67
C LEU A 230 -29.71 -7.52 -4.33
N ARG A 231 -28.79 -7.06 -3.48
CA ARG A 231 -28.60 -5.63 -3.23
C ARG A 231 -27.62 -5.03 -4.24
N PRO A 232 -27.98 -3.95 -4.96
CA PRO A 232 -27.05 -3.28 -5.86
C PRO A 232 -25.92 -2.60 -5.08
N LEU A 233 -24.68 -2.79 -5.55
CA LEU A 233 -23.50 -2.09 -5.05
C LEU A 233 -22.84 -1.32 -6.21
N LEU A 234 -22.71 0.00 -6.03
CA LEU A 234 -22.00 0.87 -6.96
C LEU A 234 -20.59 1.16 -6.41
N ILE A 235 -19.57 0.79 -7.17
CA ILE A 235 -18.17 1.09 -6.86
C ILE A 235 -17.66 2.14 -7.84
N LEU A 236 -17.49 3.36 -7.37
CA LEU A 236 -16.83 4.43 -8.12
C LEU A 236 -15.33 4.31 -7.86
N ASP A 237 -14.54 3.99 -8.89
CA ASP A 237 -13.08 3.98 -8.78
C ASP A 237 -12.45 5.21 -9.41
N ASP A 238 -11.22 5.51 -8.98
CA ASP A 238 -10.43 6.63 -9.47
C ASP A 238 -11.11 8.01 -9.33
N VAL A 239 -11.95 8.17 -8.30
CA VAL A 239 -12.73 9.40 -8.05
C VAL A 239 -11.85 10.64 -7.82
N HIS A 240 -10.58 10.43 -7.49
CA HIS A 240 -9.58 11.49 -7.41
C HIS A 240 -9.30 12.18 -8.76
N GLY A 241 -9.71 11.59 -9.89
CA GLY A 241 -9.63 12.21 -11.21
C GLY A 241 -10.66 13.33 -11.43
N LEU A 242 -11.73 13.40 -10.63
CA LEU A 242 -12.75 14.44 -10.70
C LEU A 242 -12.21 15.79 -10.20
N HIS A 243 -12.80 16.89 -10.68
CA HIS A 243 -12.53 18.21 -10.10
C HIS A 243 -12.93 18.24 -8.61
N PRO A 244 -12.19 18.93 -7.72
CA PRO A 244 -12.50 18.95 -6.28
C PRO A 244 -13.95 19.34 -5.95
N GLU A 245 -14.53 20.30 -6.69
CA GLU A 245 -15.93 20.71 -6.52
C GLU A 245 -16.92 19.62 -6.94
N GLN A 246 -16.68 18.96 -8.08
CA GLN A 246 -17.49 17.83 -8.54
C GLN A 246 -17.47 16.71 -7.51
N ARG A 247 -16.29 16.39 -6.98
CA ARG A 247 -16.08 15.36 -5.97
C ARG A 247 -16.82 15.68 -4.67
N ASN A 248 -16.70 16.90 -4.17
CA ASN A 248 -17.38 17.32 -2.94
C ASN A 248 -18.90 17.23 -3.09
N ARG A 249 -19.43 17.65 -4.24
CA ARG A 249 -20.87 17.56 -4.53
C ARG A 249 -21.33 16.11 -4.70
N LEU A 250 -20.54 15.28 -5.37
CA LEU A 250 -20.80 13.84 -5.50
C LEU A 250 -20.82 13.14 -4.14
N GLU A 251 -19.89 13.47 -3.25
CA GLU A 251 -19.85 12.96 -1.88
C GLU A 251 -21.12 13.34 -1.10
N GLN A 252 -21.60 14.59 -1.23
CA GLN A 252 -22.85 15.03 -0.60
C GLN A 252 -24.08 14.27 -1.14
N GLU A 253 -24.16 14.05 -2.45
CA GLU A 253 -25.25 13.26 -3.05
C GLU A 253 -25.25 11.81 -2.54
N LEU A 254 -24.08 11.17 -2.49
CA LEU A 254 -23.96 9.76 -2.07
C LEU A 254 -24.21 9.54 -0.57
N LYS A 255 -24.04 10.58 0.27
CA LYS A 255 -24.35 10.56 1.71
C LYS A 255 -25.84 10.58 2.02
N ARG A 256 -26.70 10.90 1.05
CA ARG A 256 -28.16 10.90 1.25
C ARG A 256 -28.63 9.51 1.66
N ARG A 257 -29.49 9.43 2.68
CA ARG A 257 -29.98 8.15 3.24
C ARG A 257 -31.06 7.48 2.42
N GLU A 258 -31.69 8.24 1.53
CA GLU A 258 -32.83 7.80 0.71
C GLU A 258 -32.44 6.84 -0.42
N THR A 259 -31.16 6.76 -0.76
CA THR A 259 -30.65 5.82 -1.76
C THR A 259 -30.71 4.40 -1.17
N GLY A 260 -31.22 3.44 -1.95
CA GLY A 260 -31.40 2.04 -1.50
C GLY A 260 -30.18 1.14 -1.72
N ILE A 261 -29.21 1.63 -2.49
CA ILE A 261 -28.06 0.85 -2.95
C ILE A 261 -26.85 1.00 -2.01
N GLY A 262 -25.90 0.07 -2.04
CA GLY A 262 -24.56 0.28 -1.47
C GLY A 262 -23.71 1.20 -2.36
N ARG A 263 -22.91 2.09 -1.77
CA ARG A 263 -22.00 2.97 -2.55
C ARG A 263 -20.61 3.01 -1.97
N TRP A 264 -19.63 2.73 -2.82
CA TRP A 264 -18.22 2.83 -2.51
C TRP A 264 -17.58 3.90 -3.38
N MET A 265 -16.76 4.74 -2.77
CA MET A 265 -15.94 5.74 -3.43
C MET A 265 -14.47 5.39 -3.18
N MET A 266 -13.76 4.96 -4.21
CA MET A 266 -12.34 4.63 -4.12
C MET A 266 -11.48 5.79 -4.61
N MET A 267 -10.51 6.19 -3.80
CA MET A 267 -9.65 7.34 -4.04
C MET A 267 -8.20 7.02 -3.71
N ARG A 268 -7.29 7.78 -4.32
CA ARG A 268 -5.89 7.79 -3.93
C ARG A 268 -5.67 8.64 -2.68
N LEU A 269 -4.59 8.34 -1.96
CA LEU A 269 -4.21 9.07 -0.76
C LEU A 269 -3.83 10.53 -1.03
N ASP A 270 -3.21 10.82 -2.19
CA ASP A 270 -2.85 12.16 -2.66
C ASP A 270 -4.07 13.06 -2.95
N ALA A 271 -5.27 12.48 -3.01
CA ALA A 271 -6.51 13.23 -3.25
C ALA A 271 -7.07 13.90 -1.98
N LEU A 272 -6.63 13.44 -0.80
CA LEU A 272 -6.99 14.00 0.50
C LEU A 272 -6.12 15.22 0.82
N GLY A 273 -6.61 16.16 1.63
CA GLY A 273 -5.79 17.28 2.08
C GLY A 273 -4.64 16.83 2.99
N PRO A 274 -3.53 17.60 3.08
CA PRO A 274 -2.40 17.29 3.95
C PRO A 274 -2.81 16.97 5.39
N GLU A 275 -3.74 17.76 5.95
CA GLU A 275 -4.21 17.57 7.33
C GLU A 275 -4.86 16.20 7.55
N THR A 276 -5.65 15.72 6.59
CA THR A 276 -6.32 14.42 6.68
C THR A 276 -5.33 13.26 6.52
N VAL A 277 -4.34 13.40 5.65
CA VAL A 277 -3.31 12.36 5.41
C VAL A 277 -2.34 12.27 6.59
N LEU A 278 -1.92 13.42 7.13
CA LEU A 278 -0.90 13.53 8.17
C LEU A 278 -1.48 13.44 9.60
N GLY A 279 -2.76 13.77 9.78
CA GLY A 279 -3.44 13.78 11.08
C GLY A 279 -3.84 12.41 11.62
N GLN A 280 -3.54 11.31 10.92
CA GLN A 280 -3.98 9.94 11.27
C GLN A 280 -3.30 9.31 12.51
N GLY A 281 -2.98 10.11 13.53
CA GLY A 281 -2.49 9.69 14.85
C GLY A 281 -3.51 9.87 15.98
N SER A 282 -4.43 10.83 15.85
CA SER A 282 -5.50 11.08 16.80
C SER A 282 -6.84 10.61 16.24
N ASP A 283 -7.63 9.90 17.05
CA ASP A 283 -9.01 9.48 16.73
C ASP A 283 -9.95 10.67 16.35
N ASP A 284 -9.49 11.91 16.56
CA ASP A 284 -10.22 13.16 16.39
C ASP A 284 -9.91 13.90 15.07
N LEU A 285 -10.07 13.25 13.92
CA LEU A 285 -10.26 13.99 12.66
C LEU A 285 -11.75 14.20 12.43
N GLU A 286 -12.30 15.24 13.07
CA GLU A 286 -13.49 15.92 12.58
C GLU A 286 -13.21 16.40 11.15
N HIS A 287 -13.85 15.80 10.16
CA HIS A 287 -13.84 16.39 8.83
C HIS A 287 -14.45 17.79 8.91
N PRO A 288 -13.90 18.80 8.21
CA PRO A 288 -14.42 20.18 8.22
C PRO A 288 -15.81 20.34 7.59
N ASN A 289 -16.52 19.26 7.28
CA ASN A 289 -17.91 19.29 6.87
C ASN A 289 -18.80 19.33 8.12
N ALA A 290 -19.09 20.54 8.59
CA ALA A 290 -20.07 20.79 9.64
C ALA A 290 -21.39 20.05 9.33
N GLY A 291 -21.80 19.13 10.22
CA GLY A 291 -23.09 18.43 10.15
C GLY A 291 -23.08 16.95 9.74
N THR A 292 -21.93 16.36 9.37
CA THR A 292 -21.85 14.90 9.10
C THR A 292 -21.19 14.13 10.24
N GLN A 293 -21.80 13.03 10.70
CA GLN A 293 -21.25 12.20 11.77
C GLN A 293 -20.53 10.97 11.19
N LYS A 294 -19.24 10.82 11.53
CA LYS A 294 -18.44 9.60 11.26
C LYS A 294 -19.15 8.38 11.85
N ASN A 295 -19.16 7.25 11.13
CA ASN A 295 -19.90 6.01 11.44
C ASN A 295 -21.43 6.07 11.27
N ARG A 296 -22.00 7.27 11.06
CA ARG A 296 -23.44 7.46 10.85
C ARG A 296 -23.77 7.78 9.39
N ASP A 297 -22.95 8.60 8.71
CA ASP A 297 -23.20 9.03 7.33
C ASP A 297 -22.17 8.49 6.32
N TYR A 298 -20.96 8.15 6.78
CA TYR A 298 -19.92 7.51 5.97
C TYR A 298 -18.95 6.67 6.82
N TYR A 299 -18.23 5.75 6.16
CA TYR A 299 -17.13 4.96 6.73
C TYR A 299 -15.88 5.07 5.87
N ASP A 300 -14.72 5.22 6.51
CA ASP A 300 -13.43 5.25 5.81
C ASP A 300 -12.70 3.92 5.96
N ILE A 301 -12.09 3.45 4.89
CA ILE A 301 -11.20 2.30 4.86
C ILE A 301 -9.87 2.75 4.27
N HIS A 302 -8.81 2.69 5.07
CA HIS A 302 -7.46 3.06 4.64
C HIS A 302 -6.60 1.81 4.45
N PHE A 303 -6.12 1.58 3.22
CA PHE A 303 -5.22 0.46 2.95
C PHE A 303 -3.89 0.54 3.72
N GLN A 304 -3.51 1.73 4.19
CA GLN A 304 -2.35 1.94 5.04
C GLN A 304 -2.48 1.25 6.40
N GLU A 305 -3.70 0.98 6.89
CA GLU A 305 -3.93 0.25 8.14
C GLU A 305 -3.34 -1.17 8.10
N LEU A 306 -3.27 -1.79 6.91
CA LEU A 306 -2.62 -3.10 6.71
C LEU A 306 -1.13 -3.11 7.06
N THR A 307 -0.49 -1.94 7.04
CA THR A 307 0.93 -1.78 7.35
C THR A 307 1.18 -1.32 8.79
N ARG A 308 0.12 -0.97 9.53
CA ARG A 308 0.19 -0.46 10.90
C ARG A 308 0.15 -1.60 11.92
N GLY A 309 1.20 -1.72 12.71
CA GLY A 309 1.29 -2.70 13.80
C GLY A 309 1.79 -4.09 13.39
N LYS A 310 2.14 -4.90 14.38
CA LYS A 310 2.81 -6.20 14.16
C LYS A 310 1.89 -7.27 13.55
N GLN A 311 0.61 -7.29 13.95
CA GLN A 311 -0.35 -8.30 13.48
C GLN A 311 -0.71 -8.07 12.01
N ALA A 312 -0.95 -6.81 11.63
CA ALA A 312 -1.22 -6.43 10.25
C ALA A 312 -0.01 -6.72 9.34
N LYS A 313 1.23 -6.44 9.78
CA LYS A 313 2.43 -6.81 9.01
C LYS A 313 2.59 -8.30 8.78
N LYS A 314 2.35 -9.14 9.80
CA LYS A 314 2.37 -10.60 9.64
C LYS A 314 1.32 -11.08 8.65
N PHE A 315 0.16 -10.43 8.66
CA PHE A 315 -0.91 -10.72 7.72
C PHE A 315 -0.52 -10.36 6.28
N VAL A 316 -0.02 -9.15 6.07
CA VAL A 316 0.46 -8.70 4.75
C VAL A 316 1.63 -9.55 4.26
N ALA A 317 2.56 -9.94 5.12
CA ALA A 317 3.65 -10.84 4.76
C ALA A 317 3.13 -12.17 4.18
N ARG A 318 2.13 -12.79 4.83
CA ARG A 318 1.49 -14.01 4.31
C ARG A 318 0.80 -13.78 2.97
N MET A 319 0.09 -12.66 2.83
CA MET A 319 -0.57 -12.27 1.58
C MET A 319 0.44 -12.13 0.44
N LEU A 320 1.53 -11.38 0.65
CA LEU A 320 2.57 -11.16 -0.37
C LEU A 320 3.27 -12.46 -0.77
N THR A 321 3.55 -13.35 0.19
CA THR A 321 4.10 -14.69 -0.11
C THR A 321 3.16 -15.49 -1.01
N LYS A 322 1.88 -15.59 -0.67
CA LYS A 322 0.89 -16.29 -1.51
C LYS A 322 0.76 -15.66 -2.89
N MET A 323 0.80 -14.32 -2.95
CA MET A 323 0.77 -13.59 -4.21
C MET A 323 1.96 -13.98 -5.10
N ALA A 324 3.19 -13.99 -4.56
CA ALA A 324 4.37 -14.44 -5.30
C ALA A 324 4.23 -15.86 -5.84
N ASP A 325 3.74 -16.78 -5.00
CA ASP A 325 3.54 -18.19 -5.37
C ASP A 325 2.50 -18.33 -6.50
N ASN A 326 1.41 -17.57 -6.45
CA ASN A 326 0.37 -17.58 -7.48
C ASN A 326 0.88 -17.07 -8.83
N TYR A 327 1.71 -16.02 -8.83
CA TYR A 327 2.32 -15.49 -10.05
C TYR A 327 3.39 -16.43 -10.62
N LEU A 328 4.14 -17.11 -9.76
CA LEU A 328 5.17 -18.09 -10.14
C LEU A 328 4.57 -19.28 -10.90
N LYS A 329 3.40 -19.78 -10.45
CA LYS A 329 2.65 -20.86 -11.12
C LYS A 329 2.22 -20.55 -12.56
N ARG A 330 2.30 -19.29 -13.02
CA ARG A 330 2.01 -18.95 -14.42
C ARG A 330 3.17 -19.24 -15.37
N TRP A 331 4.36 -19.52 -14.86
CA TRP A 331 5.52 -19.78 -15.69
C TRP A 331 5.68 -21.28 -15.86
N ASP A 332 5.46 -21.78 -17.07
CA ASP A 332 5.52 -23.20 -17.39
C ASP A 332 6.85 -23.85 -16.97
N ILE A 333 7.95 -23.09 -17.05
CA ILE A 333 9.29 -23.55 -16.67
C ILE A 333 9.39 -23.89 -15.18
N PHE A 334 8.74 -23.13 -14.30
CA PHE A 334 8.74 -23.40 -12.86
C PHE A 334 7.82 -24.57 -12.51
N ASN A 335 6.68 -24.69 -13.20
CA ASN A 335 5.78 -25.84 -13.05
C ASN A 335 6.46 -27.15 -13.47
N THR A 336 7.21 -27.13 -14.58
CA THR A 336 7.92 -28.32 -15.10
C THR A 336 9.01 -28.79 -14.13
N ARG A 337 9.64 -27.87 -13.41
CA ARG A 337 10.67 -28.15 -12.40
C ARG A 337 10.09 -28.36 -10.99
N GLN A 338 8.77 -28.36 -10.84
CA GLN A 338 8.07 -28.52 -9.55
C GLN A 338 8.45 -27.49 -8.47
N VAL A 339 8.85 -26.27 -8.89
CA VAL A 339 9.08 -25.17 -7.95
C VAL A 339 7.72 -24.63 -7.52
N ALA A 340 7.31 -24.96 -6.30
CA ALA A 340 5.97 -24.66 -5.79
C ALA A 340 5.89 -23.34 -5.01
N SER A 341 7.02 -22.84 -4.50
CA SER A 341 7.08 -21.62 -3.70
C SER A 341 8.21 -20.69 -4.12
N PHE A 342 7.93 -19.39 -4.11
CA PHE A 342 8.88 -18.33 -4.42
C PHE A 342 10.09 -18.35 -3.47
N SER A 343 9.90 -18.68 -2.19
CA SER A 343 10.99 -18.76 -1.22
C SER A 343 12.05 -19.80 -1.62
N GLN A 344 11.68 -20.83 -2.39
CA GLN A 344 12.63 -21.85 -2.88
C GLN A 344 13.62 -21.28 -3.90
N LEU A 345 13.26 -20.19 -4.58
CA LEU A 345 14.14 -19.49 -5.52
C LEU A 345 15.19 -18.63 -4.82
N LEU A 346 15.07 -18.39 -3.51
CA LEU A 346 15.96 -17.49 -2.78
C LEU A 346 17.00 -18.30 -2.01
N ASP A 347 18.27 -18.01 -2.28
CA ASP A 347 19.35 -18.45 -1.40
C ASP A 347 19.37 -17.60 -0.12
N GLU A 348 19.55 -18.22 1.03
CA GLU A 348 19.57 -17.57 2.34
C GLU A 348 20.94 -17.64 3.02
N VAL A 349 21.91 -18.36 2.43
CA VAL A 349 23.24 -18.53 3.02
C VAL A 349 24.24 -17.61 2.32
N PRO A 350 24.63 -16.48 2.95
CA PRO A 350 25.69 -15.65 2.39
C PRO A 350 27.02 -16.40 2.41
N LYS A 351 27.86 -16.19 1.39
CA LYS A 351 29.23 -16.72 1.39
C LYS A 351 30.04 -16.10 2.51
N GLU A 352 30.85 -16.92 3.17
CA GLU A 352 31.79 -16.49 4.20
C GLU A 352 32.81 -15.47 3.65
N LEU A 353 33.30 -14.60 4.54
CA LEU A 353 34.34 -13.65 4.20
C LEU A 353 35.66 -14.39 3.88
N THR A 354 36.35 -13.95 2.84
CA THR A 354 37.68 -14.49 2.51
C THR A 354 38.69 -14.21 3.64
N PRO A 355 39.69 -15.07 3.88
CA PRO A 355 40.71 -14.88 4.94
C PRO A 355 41.37 -13.49 4.93
N ASN A 356 41.74 -12.97 3.76
CA ASN A 356 42.33 -11.64 3.62
C ASN A 356 41.39 -10.49 4.09
N MET A 357 40.07 -10.66 3.97
CA MET A 357 39.11 -9.68 4.50
C MET A 357 38.99 -9.77 6.02
N LEU A 358 39.10 -10.98 6.59
CA LEU A 358 39.13 -11.20 8.03
C LEU A 358 40.38 -10.57 8.65
N ASP A 359 41.56 -10.78 8.06
CA ASP A 359 42.82 -10.17 8.53
C ASP A 359 42.76 -8.64 8.55
N LYS A 360 42.19 -8.04 7.49
CA LYS A 360 41.97 -6.59 7.41
C LYS A 360 40.99 -6.09 8.46
N LEU A 361 39.98 -6.88 8.80
CA LEU A 361 39.00 -6.52 9.80
C LEU A 361 39.63 -6.59 11.20
N GLU A 362 40.38 -7.64 11.49
CA GLU A 362 41.12 -7.79 12.75
C GLU A 362 42.13 -6.66 12.97
N CYS A 363 42.95 -6.33 11.96
CA CYS A 363 43.86 -5.18 12.02
C CYS A 363 43.13 -3.89 12.36
N ARG A 364 41.90 -3.71 11.87
CA ARG A 364 41.09 -2.52 12.14
C ARG A 364 40.52 -2.51 13.54
N VAL A 365 40.05 -3.65 14.05
CA VAL A 365 39.60 -3.76 15.44
C VAL A 365 40.75 -3.41 16.38
N ASN A 366 41.96 -3.92 16.10
CA ASN A 366 43.18 -3.59 16.84
C ASN A 366 43.50 -2.08 16.78
N ALA A 367 43.50 -1.48 15.59
CA ALA A 367 43.72 -0.04 15.45
C ALA A 367 42.63 0.81 16.13
N THR A 368 41.39 0.31 16.21
CA THR A 368 40.27 0.99 16.88
C THR A 368 40.43 0.93 18.40
N GLN A 369 40.89 -0.22 18.93
CA GLN A 369 41.26 -0.36 20.33
C GLN A 369 42.36 0.63 20.72
N GLU A 370 43.44 0.71 19.92
CA GLU A 370 44.56 1.62 20.17
C GLU A 370 44.11 3.09 20.16
N LYS A 371 43.32 3.48 19.16
CA LYS A 371 42.79 4.86 19.05
C LYS A 371 41.89 5.26 20.21
N LEU A 372 41.15 4.32 20.79
CA LEU A 372 40.20 4.58 21.87
C LEU A 372 40.80 4.33 23.27
N GLY A 373 42.07 3.91 23.37
CA GLY A 373 42.77 3.72 24.63
C GLY A 373 42.16 2.65 25.54
N ILE A 374 41.65 1.55 24.96
CA ILE A 374 41.02 0.45 25.70
C ILE A 374 42.07 -0.61 26.09
N SER A 375 42.06 -1.01 27.36
CA SER A 375 43.01 -2.00 27.89
C SER A 375 42.73 -3.42 27.39
N ALA A 376 43.74 -4.28 27.40
CA ALA A 376 43.61 -5.67 26.94
C ALA A 376 42.63 -6.50 27.79
N THR A 377 42.52 -6.21 29.09
CA THR A 377 41.60 -6.90 30.01
C THR A 377 40.14 -6.53 29.76
N GLU A 378 39.85 -5.27 29.41
CA GLU A 378 38.51 -4.81 29.04
C GLU A 378 38.06 -5.41 27.70
N ARG A 379 38.98 -5.53 26.74
CA ARG A 379 38.71 -6.18 25.45
C ARG A 379 38.38 -7.66 25.63
N GLU A 380 39.06 -8.35 26.52
CA GLU A 380 38.80 -9.78 26.78
C GLU A 380 37.39 -10.00 27.37
N LYS A 381 36.95 -9.12 28.27
CA LYS A 381 35.56 -9.14 28.78
C LYS A 381 34.53 -8.93 27.66
N ILE A 382 34.81 -8.05 26.69
CA ILE A 382 33.94 -7.83 25.52
C ILE A 382 33.92 -9.07 24.63
N LYS A 383 35.08 -9.69 24.38
CA LYS A 383 35.19 -10.90 23.58
C LYS A 383 34.40 -12.06 24.19
N GLN A 384 34.50 -12.25 25.50
CA GLN A 384 33.72 -13.27 26.22
C GLN A 384 32.22 -13.06 26.07
N GLU A 385 31.72 -11.83 26.27
CA GLU A 385 30.29 -11.52 26.08
C GLU A 385 29.81 -11.78 24.64
N VAL A 386 30.66 -11.52 23.64
CA VAL A 386 30.34 -11.83 22.23
C VAL A 386 30.34 -13.33 21.98
N ALA A 387 31.36 -14.06 22.43
CA ALA A 387 31.46 -15.51 22.28
C ALA A 387 30.28 -16.24 22.93
N ASP A 388 29.95 -15.88 24.18
CA ASP A 388 28.82 -16.43 24.93
C ASP A 388 27.47 -16.21 24.23
N PHE A 389 27.36 -15.14 23.44
CA PHE A 389 26.14 -14.83 22.70
C PHE A 389 26.04 -15.66 21.40
N PHE A 390 27.16 -15.87 20.69
CA PHE A 390 27.18 -16.60 19.43
C PHE A 390 27.14 -18.13 19.62
N GLU A 391 27.81 -18.68 20.65
CA GLU A 391 27.71 -20.11 21.02
C GLU A 391 26.26 -20.54 21.25
N LYS A 392 25.46 -19.69 21.91
CA LYS A 392 24.04 -19.97 22.18
C LYS A 392 23.16 -20.00 20.93
N ARG A 393 23.64 -19.48 19.79
CA ARG A 393 22.87 -19.36 18.53
C ARG A 393 23.41 -20.21 17.39
N ASN A 394 24.55 -20.88 17.59
CA ASN A 394 25.21 -21.71 16.58
C ASN A 394 25.52 -20.93 15.29
N ASP A 395 25.85 -19.63 15.43
CA ASP A 395 25.98 -18.63 14.37
C ASP A 395 27.43 -18.06 14.35
N ASP A 396 28.43 -18.94 14.45
CA ASP A 396 29.85 -18.64 14.74
C ASP A 396 30.66 -18.16 13.53
N GLU A 397 30.15 -17.20 12.78
CA GLU A 397 30.93 -16.61 11.69
C GLU A 397 31.93 -15.59 12.25
N ALA A 398 33.23 -15.88 12.12
CA ALA A 398 34.32 -15.06 12.64
C ALA A 398 34.22 -13.56 12.25
N GLY A 399 33.73 -13.27 11.04
CA GLY A 399 33.52 -11.89 10.59
C GLY A 399 32.45 -11.12 11.36
N LEU A 400 31.37 -11.80 11.78
CA LEU A 400 30.30 -11.19 12.58
C LEU A 400 30.75 -10.94 14.02
N CYS A 401 31.49 -11.89 14.60
CA CYS A 401 32.04 -11.76 15.94
C CYS A 401 32.96 -10.54 16.06
N LEU A 402 33.94 -10.43 15.15
CA LEU A 402 34.90 -9.33 15.16
C LEU A 402 34.27 -7.95 14.88
N MET A 403 33.25 -7.89 14.00
CA MET A 403 32.55 -6.62 13.76
C MET A 403 31.67 -6.24 14.96
N SER A 404 31.02 -7.21 15.61
CA SER A 404 30.25 -6.98 16.83
C SER A 404 31.14 -6.48 17.98
N GLU A 405 32.34 -7.06 18.12
CA GLU A 405 33.38 -6.59 19.03
C GLU A 405 33.74 -5.12 18.75
N SER A 406 33.99 -4.76 17.49
CA SER A 406 34.29 -3.38 17.08
C SER A 406 33.20 -2.38 17.53
N ILE A 407 31.93 -2.76 17.41
CA ILE A 407 30.79 -1.90 17.80
C ILE A 407 30.73 -1.76 19.33
N LEU A 408 30.92 -2.86 20.06
CA LEU A 408 30.92 -2.84 21.53
C LEU A 408 32.09 -2.01 22.10
N ILE A 409 33.26 -2.06 21.47
CA ILE A 409 34.42 -1.21 21.78
C ILE A 409 34.05 0.28 21.66
N HIS A 410 33.42 0.69 20.54
CA HIS A 410 32.96 2.07 20.38
C HIS A 410 31.89 2.48 21.41
N ARG A 411 30.97 1.59 21.77
CA ARG A 411 29.96 1.85 22.80
C ARG A 411 30.56 1.99 24.19
N TYR A 412 31.54 1.14 24.51
CA TYR A 412 32.26 1.19 25.78
C TYR A 412 33.03 2.50 25.92
N ALA A 413 33.78 2.89 24.88
CA ALA A 413 34.51 4.16 24.85
C ALA A 413 33.59 5.38 25.05
N ASN A 414 32.41 5.40 24.42
CA ASN A 414 31.45 6.49 24.61
C ASN A 414 30.88 6.55 26.04
N ARG A 415 30.64 5.40 26.69
CA ARG A 415 30.24 5.35 28.11
C ARG A 415 31.36 5.88 29.03
N ARG A 416 32.61 5.53 28.73
CA ARG A 416 33.78 6.00 29.46
C ARG A 416 33.97 7.52 29.33
N GLY A 417 33.82 8.06 28.13
CA GLY A 417 33.90 9.51 27.88
C GLY A 417 32.77 10.31 28.53
N ALA A 418 31.55 9.77 28.60
CA ALA A 418 30.43 10.40 29.29
C ALA A 418 30.62 10.44 30.82
N ASN A 419 31.18 9.38 31.40
CA ASN A 419 31.44 9.30 32.85
C ASN A 419 32.68 10.11 33.30
N GLN A 420 33.65 10.35 32.41
CA GLN A 420 34.84 11.17 32.73
C GLN A 420 34.53 12.67 32.94
N LEU A 421 33.34 13.15 32.57
CA LEU A 421 32.90 14.52 32.83
C LEU A 421 32.47 14.75 34.30
N SER A 422 32.36 13.70 35.12
CA SER A 422 32.12 13.82 36.56
C SER A 422 33.47 13.86 37.30
N LEU A 423 33.96 15.07 37.58
CA LEU A 423 35.30 15.31 38.14
C LEU A 423 35.48 14.84 39.61
N PHE A 424 34.46 14.25 40.23
CA PHE A 424 34.38 14.02 41.68
C PHE A 424 33.94 12.61 42.11
N ASP A 425 33.77 11.66 41.18
CA ASP A 425 33.38 10.29 41.53
C ASP A 425 34.56 9.32 41.43
N ASP A 426 34.73 8.45 42.43
CA ASP A 426 35.65 7.31 42.40
C ASP A 426 35.41 6.46 41.14
N PRO A 427 36.44 5.77 40.58
CA PRO A 427 36.32 5.00 39.35
C PRO A 427 35.30 3.87 39.51
N GLN A 428 34.05 4.14 39.11
CA GLN A 428 33.01 3.14 39.03
C GLN A 428 33.37 2.13 37.94
N ASP A 429 33.25 0.84 38.26
CA ASP A 429 33.50 -0.25 37.33
C ASP A 429 32.47 -0.16 36.18
N ILE A 430 32.89 0.37 35.03
CA ILE A 430 31.98 0.61 33.90
C ILE A 430 31.56 -0.75 33.35
N GLN A 431 30.28 -1.08 33.49
CA GLN A 431 29.74 -2.33 32.96
C GLN A 431 29.84 -2.38 31.42
N VAL A 432 30.33 -3.53 30.94
CA VAL A 432 30.40 -3.84 29.51
C VAL A 432 28.98 -3.81 28.90
N PRO A 433 28.78 -3.16 27.74
CA PRO A 433 27.48 -3.17 27.07
C PRO A 433 27.10 -4.60 26.68
N LYS A 434 25.91 -5.05 27.07
CA LYS A 434 25.40 -6.38 26.73
C LYS A 434 25.16 -6.53 25.23
N MET A 435 25.42 -7.74 24.73
CA MET A 435 25.16 -8.09 23.34
C MET A 435 23.66 -8.29 23.10
N ASN A 436 23.16 -7.85 21.94
CA ASN A 436 21.77 -8.03 21.55
C ASN A 436 21.62 -8.18 20.02
N LEU A 437 20.45 -8.67 19.58
CA LEU A 437 20.12 -8.86 18.16
C LEU A 437 20.31 -7.60 17.33
N ARG A 438 20.01 -6.42 17.90
CA ARG A 438 20.17 -5.14 17.20
C ARG A 438 21.63 -4.85 16.84
N ILE A 439 22.58 -5.21 17.70
CA ILE A 439 24.02 -5.06 17.41
C ILE A 439 24.44 -6.01 16.27
N ILE A 440 23.90 -7.24 16.21
CA ILE A 440 24.17 -8.16 15.09
C ILE A 440 23.72 -7.54 13.76
N HIS A 441 22.53 -6.94 13.72
CA HIS A 441 22.04 -6.29 12.52
C HIS A 441 22.91 -5.10 12.09
N ALA A 442 23.42 -4.31 13.04
CA ALA A 442 24.41 -3.27 12.73
C ALA A 442 25.74 -3.86 12.24
N ALA A 443 26.21 -4.95 12.83
CA ALA A 443 27.42 -5.64 12.38
C ALA A 443 27.27 -6.13 10.93
N ARG A 444 26.13 -6.75 10.60
CA ARG A 444 25.79 -7.17 9.22
C ARG A 444 25.77 -5.99 8.25
N LEU A 445 25.16 -4.88 8.64
CA LEU A 445 25.09 -3.66 7.82
C LEU A 445 26.49 -3.09 7.54
N GLU A 446 27.33 -3.02 8.57
CA GLU A 446 28.68 -2.47 8.47
C GLU A 446 29.61 -3.38 7.65
N LEU A 447 29.45 -4.69 7.78
CA LEU A 447 30.12 -5.68 6.93
C LEU A 447 29.73 -5.48 5.46
N GLY A 448 28.44 -5.24 5.18
CA GLY A 448 27.99 -5.02 3.82
C GLY A 448 28.54 -3.77 3.17
N ARG A 449 28.67 -2.69 3.93
CA ARG A 449 29.25 -1.43 3.42
C ARG A 449 30.72 -1.53 3.10
N ARG A 450 31.51 -2.07 4.03
CA ARG A 450 32.97 -2.04 3.94
C ARG A 450 33.56 -3.23 3.19
N TYR A 451 32.94 -4.40 3.31
CA TYR A 451 33.45 -5.65 2.73
C TYR A 451 32.56 -6.20 1.62
N LYS A 452 31.53 -5.45 1.19
CA LYS A 452 30.57 -5.85 0.15
C LYS A 452 29.88 -7.19 0.45
N ARG A 453 29.75 -7.53 1.73
CA ARG A 453 28.98 -8.69 2.16
C ARG A 453 27.49 -8.43 1.90
N PRO A 454 26.76 -9.32 1.23
CA PRO A 454 25.34 -9.08 0.98
C PRO A 454 24.55 -8.92 2.28
N TYR A 455 23.67 -7.92 2.32
CA TYR A 455 22.78 -7.61 3.43
C TYR A 455 21.31 -7.80 3.05
N TYR A 456 20.95 -7.54 1.78
CA TYR A 456 19.57 -7.64 1.31
C TYR A 456 19.32 -8.95 0.57
N PHE A 457 18.81 -9.96 1.27
CA PHE A 457 18.47 -11.26 0.69
C PHE A 457 17.39 -11.99 1.50
N GLY A 458 16.77 -12.98 0.87
CA GLY A 458 15.71 -13.78 1.48
C GLY A 458 14.33 -13.13 1.46
N MET A 459 13.32 -13.92 1.83
CA MET A 459 11.91 -13.54 1.66
C MET A 459 11.49 -12.42 2.62
N ASP A 460 11.90 -12.49 3.88
CA ASP A 460 11.56 -11.45 4.87
C ASP A 460 12.13 -10.09 4.49
N THR A 461 13.36 -10.06 3.95
CA THR A 461 13.98 -8.85 3.43
C THR A 461 13.22 -8.32 2.21
N LEU A 462 12.81 -9.19 1.29
CA LEU A 462 12.01 -8.78 0.12
C LEU A 462 10.68 -8.13 0.53
N ILE A 463 9.98 -8.72 1.50
CA ILE A 463 8.75 -8.18 2.07
C ILE A 463 9.01 -6.82 2.73
N ALA A 464 10.03 -6.73 3.59
CA ALA A 464 10.38 -5.48 4.25
C ALA A 464 10.81 -4.38 3.24
N ALA A 465 11.58 -4.75 2.22
CA ALA A 465 12.04 -3.86 1.16
C ALA A 465 10.92 -3.34 0.27
N SER A 466 9.78 -4.04 0.20
CA SER A 466 8.59 -3.54 -0.49
C SER A 466 7.79 -2.52 0.32
N SER A 467 8.18 -2.24 1.57
CA SER A 467 7.36 -1.51 2.55
C SER A 467 5.96 -2.14 2.73
N HIS A 468 5.87 -3.47 2.60
CA HIS A 468 4.60 -4.21 2.66
C HIS A 468 3.58 -3.76 1.59
N HIS A 469 4.04 -3.14 0.50
CA HIS A 469 3.19 -2.65 -0.59
C HIS A 469 3.11 -3.67 -1.74
N PRO A 470 1.91 -4.13 -2.15
CA PRO A 470 1.76 -5.22 -3.14
C PRO A 470 2.41 -4.97 -4.50
N GLU A 471 2.17 -3.81 -5.13
CA GLU A 471 2.78 -3.52 -6.44
C GLU A 471 4.31 -3.40 -6.35
N THR A 472 4.82 -2.78 -5.29
CA THR A 472 6.28 -2.65 -5.07
C THR A 472 6.90 -4.03 -4.85
N PHE A 473 6.23 -4.89 -4.09
CA PHE A 473 6.66 -6.26 -3.83
C PHE A 473 6.73 -7.06 -5.14
N LEU A 474 5.67 -7.03 -5.97
CA LEU A 474 5.65 -7.73 -7.25
C LEU A 474 6.73 -7.23 -8.20
N GLN A 475 6.99 -5.92 -8.26
CA GLN A 475 8.05 -5.35 -9.08
C GLN A 475 9.44 -5.84 -8.66
N LEU A 476 9.71 -5.94 -7.35
CA LEU A 476 10.97 -6.47 -6.82
C LEU A 476 11.08 -7.98 -7.04
N ALA A 477 10.03 -8.73 -6.70
CA ALA A 477 9.95 -10.18 -6.86
C ALA A 477 10.07 -10.61 -8.33
N GLY A 478 9.44 -9.86 -9.24
CA GLY A 478 9.45 -10.12 -10.67
C GLY A 478 10.83 -10.09 -11.29
N HIS A 479 11.70 -9.18 -10.82
CA HIS A 479 13.07 -9.09 -11.30
C HIS A 479 13.92 -10.29 -10.84
N LEU A 480 13.71 -10.75 -9.59
CA LEU A 480 14.32 -11.97 -9.08
C LEU A 480 13.81 -13.24 -9.81
N ALA A 481 12.50 -13.34 -10.06
CA ALA A 481 11.90 -14.44 -10.80
C ALA A 481 12.45 -14.54 -12.23
N GLN A 482 12.56 -13.41 -12.92
CA GLN A 482 13.12 -13.35 -14.28
C GLN A 482 14.57 -13.80 -14.33
N TYR A 483 15.37 -13.41 -13.33
CA TYR A 483 16.74 -13.88 -13.22
C TYR A 483 16.81 -15.39 -12.94
N ALA A 484 15.96 -15.91 -12.04
CA ALA A 484 15.86 -17.35 -11.76
C ALA A 484 15.47 -18.15 -13.01
N GLN A 485 14.49 -17.69 -13.79
CA GLN A 485 14.14 -18.31 -15.07
C GLN A 485 15.31 -18.29 -16.05
N THR A 486 16.03 -17.17 -16.17
CA THR A 486 17.18 -17.08 -17.08
C THR A 486 18.25 -18.11 -16.70
N ARG A 487 18.43 -18.38 -15.41
CA ARG A 487 19.32 -19.44 -14.90
C ARG A 487 18.81 -20.83 -15.22
N LEU A 488 17.51 -21.08 -15.01
CA LEU A 488 16.87 -22.35 -15.35
C LEU A 488 16.97 -22.68 -16.85
N ILE A 489 16.73 -21.70 -17.73
CA ILE A 489 16.90 -21.85 -19.18
C ILE A 489 18.35 -22.23 -19.53
N ARG A 490 19.32 -21.71 -18.77
CA ARG A 490 20.75 -22.02 -18.92
C ARG A 490 21.18 -23.30 -18.18
N ASN A 491 20.25 -24.12 -17.71
CA ASN A 491 20.49 -25.34 -16.92
C ASN A 491 21.39 -25.11 -15.69
N LYS A 492 21.29 -23.93 -15.07
CA LYS A 492 21.91 -23.63 -13.77
C LYS A 492 20.89 -23.86 -12.65
N ASP A 493 21.39 -23.87 -11.41
CA ASP A 493 20.57 -23.91 -10.20
C ASP A 493 19.53 -22.77 -10.20
N GLU A 494 18.30 -23.10 -9.86
CA GLU A 494 17.15 -22.20 -9.75
C GLU A 494 17.31 -21.13 -8.67
N LYS A 495 18.12 -21.42 -7.64
CA LYS A 495 18.38 -20.49 -6.55
C LYS A 495 19.15 -19.27 -7.04
N VAL A 496 18.59 -18.10 -6.74
CA VAL A 496 19.22 -16.80 -6.95
C VAL A 496 20.26 -16.59 -5.83
N PRO A 497 21.55 -16.49 -6.15
CA PRO A 497 22.58 -16.28 -5.14
C PRO A 497 22.38 -14.95 -4.41
N VAL A 498 22.72 -14.95 -3.13
CA VAL A 498 22.56 -13.81 -2.21
C VAL A 498 23.12 -12.48 -2.76
N HIS A 499 24.30 -12.49 -3.39
CA HIS A 499 24.90 -11.29 -3.99
C HIS A 499 24.11 -10.76 -5.20
N GLU A 500 23.54 -11.66 -6.00
CA GLU A 500 22.69 -11.28 -7.13
C GLU A 500 21.33 -10.76 -6.64
N GLN A 501 20.77 -11.35 -5.57
CA GLN A 501 19.54 -10.82 -4.96
C GLN A 501 19.71 -9.35 -4.56
N GLU A 502 20.75 -9.03 -3.78
CA GLU A 502 21.02 -7.64 -3.37
C GLU A 502 21.19 -6.72 -4.58
N LYS A 503 21.99 -7.14 -5.57
CA LYS A 503 22.24 -6.33 -6.77
C LYS A 503 20.93 -6.01 -7.50
N LEU A 504 20.14 -7.03 -7.82
CA LEU A 504 18.87 -6.93 -8.56
C LEU A 504 17.85 -6.07 -7.80
N LEU A 505 17.72 -6.27 -6.49
CA LEU A 505 16.81 -5.46 -5.66
C LEU A 505 17.19 -3.99 -5.65
N ARG A 506 18.49 -3.68 -5.56
CA ARG A 506 18.97 -2.30 -5.53
C ARG A 506 18.90 -1.61 -6.89
N GLU A 507 19.18 -2.32 -7.97
CA GLU A 507 18.99 -1.82 -9.34
C GLU A 507 17.52 -1.45 -9.56
N ARG A 508 16.60 -2.37 -9.24
CA ARG A 508 15.16 -2.11 -9.38
C ARG A 508 14.65 -0.97 -8.50
N ALA A 509 15.14 -0.88 -7.26
CA ALA A 509 14.78 0.21 -6.35
C ALA A 509 15.23 1.59 -6.88
N ARG A 510 16.44 1.67 -7.46
CA ARG A 510 16.95 2.90 -8.08
C ARG A 510 16.12 3.32 -9.28
N GLU A 511 15.82 2.39 -10.19
CA GLU A 511 14.96 2.67 -11.35
C GLU A 511 13.62 3.26 -10.92
N ARG A 512 12.99 2.64 -9.91
CA ARG A 512 11.72 3.10 -9.34
C ARG A 512 11.82 4.53 -8.78
N ASN A 513 12.85 4.83 -7.99
CA ASN A 513 13.00 6.13 -7.34
C ASN A 513 13.38 7.25 -8.34
N GLN A 514 14.05 6.89 -9.43
CA GLN A 514 14.33 7.80 -10.54
C GLN A 514 13.05 8.15 -11.32
N TYR A 515 12.16 7.18 -11.54
CA TYR A 515 10.93 7.35 -12.33
C TYR A 515 9.75 7.95 -11.54
N TRP A 516 10.00 8.82 -10.55
CA TRP A 516 8.90 9.53 -9.88
C TRP A 516 8.26 10.53 -10.84
N ASP A 517 6.94 10.41 -11.00
CA ASP A 517 6.15 11.29 -11.83
C ASP A 517 4.88 11.75 -11.12
N PHE A 518 5.05 12.78 -10.29
CA PHE A 518 4.01 13.43 -9.52
C PHE A 518 4.43 14.84 -9.12
N ALA A 519 3.49 15.65 -8.62
CA ALA A 519 3.75 17.01 -8.19
C ALA A 519 4.74 17.07 -7.01
N LEU A 520 5.62 18.07 -6.98
CA LEU A 520 6.65 18.24 -5.94
C LEU A 520 7.62 17.04 -5.80
N LYS A 521 7.79 16.25 -6.87
CA LYS A 521 8.68 15.07 -6.86
C LYS A 521 10.13 15.40 -6.50
N ASP A 522 10.63 16.57 -6.90
CA ASP A 522 12.00 16.98 -6.63
C ASP A 522 12.18 17.37 -5.17
N GLU A 523 11.20 18.05 -4.58
CA GLU A 523 11.12 18.36 -3.15
C GLU A 523 11.08 17.09 -2.30
N VAL A 524 10.22 16.12 -2.67
CA VAL A 524 10.14 14.82 -1.98
C VAL A 524 11.47 14.07 -2.08
N ARG A 525 12.12 14.09 -3.25
CA ARG A 525 13.44 13.47 -3.46
C ARG A 525 14.52 14.14 -2.63
N ARG A 526 14.55 15.47 -2.59
CA ARG A 526 15.49 16.22 -1.75
C ARG A 526 15.32 15.84 -0.29
N LEU A 527 14.09 15.81 0.21
CA LEU A 527 13.80 15.43 1.59
C LEU A 527 14.25 13.99 1.89
N ALA A 528 13.87 13.03 1.04
CA ALA A 528 14.22 11.63 1.23
C ALA A 528 15.75 11.40 1.21
N ASN A 529 16.47 12.07 0.30
CA ASN A 529 17.93 11.99 0.21
C ASN A 529 18.61 12.61 1.43
N ARG A 530 18.18 13.78 1.90
CA ARG A 530 18.75 14.42 3.11
C ARG A 530 18.53 13.58 4.37
N ILE A 531 17.36 12.95 4.50
CA ILE A 531 17.09 11.99 5.57
C ILE A 531 18.07 10.82 5.48
N ALA A 532 18.24 10.25 4.27
CA ALA A 532 19.15 9.13 4.05
C ALA A 532 20.62 9.48 4.35
N GLU A 533 21.08 10.65 3.91
CA GLU A 533 22.42 11.17 4.20
C GLU A 533 22.66 11.34 5.69
N ALA A 534 21.71 11.91 6.42
CA ALA A 534 21.81 12.03 7.88
C ALA A 534 21.88 10.65 8.55
N CYS A 535 21.08 9.67 8.10
CA CYS A 535 21.16 8.29 8.58
C CYS A 535 22.55 7.68 8.36
N LEU A 536 23.13 7.88 7.17
CA LEU A 536 24.48 7.41 6.83
C LEU A 536 25.56 8.09 7.67
N GLU A 537 25.46 9.39 7.91
CA GLU A 537 26.41 10.13 8.75
C GLU A 537 26.43 9.64 10.19
N GLU A 538 25.25 9.35 10.77
CA GLU A 538 25.18 8.84 12.14
C GLU A 538 25.79 7.44 12.24
N GLU A 539 25.58 6.59 11.24
CA GLU A 539 26.12 5.22 11.24
C GLU A 539 27.65 5.19 11.05
N LYS A 540 28.25 6.18 10.36
CA LYS A 540 29.72 6.31 10.25
C LYS A 540 30.43 6.46 11.60
N LYS A 541 29.72 6.87 12.65
CA LYS A 541 30.29 7.00 14.02
C LYS A 541 30.65 5.65 14.65
N GLY A 542 30.23 4.52 14.07
CA GLY A 542 30.67 3.17 14.45
C GLY A 542 30.16 2.65 15.80
N ASN A 543 29.47 3.48 16.59
CA ASN A 543 28.90 3.13 17.89
C ASN A 543 27.54 2.43 17.80
N ALA A 544 26.93 2.43 16.62
CA ALA A 544 25.58 1.95 16.36
C ALA A 544 24.60 2.40 17.47
N ARG A 545 24.57 3.70 17.81
CA ARG A 545 23.80 4.25 18.95
C ARG A 545 22.36 3.70 19.02
N ASN A 546 21.70 3.61 17.87
CA ASN A 546 20.31 3.17 17.75
C ASN A 546 20.14 1.66 17.49
N GLY A 547 21.19 0.86 17.69
CA GLY A 547 21.12 -0.59 17.53
C GLY A 547 21.29 -1.01 16.09
N ALA A 548 20.20 -1.30 15.38
CA ALA A 548 20.22 -1.97 14.07
C ALA A 548 20.51 -1.04 12.87
N GLY A 549 20.80 0.24 13.13
CA GLY A 549 20.94 1.30 12.13
C GLY A 549 19.81 2.33 12.20
N ASN A 550 19.85 3.31 11.31
CA ASN A 550 18.85 4.38 11.19
C ASN A 550 18.20 4.38 9.81
N ASN A 551 16.88 4.58 9.78
CA ASN A 551 16.13 4.76 8.53
C ASN A 551 15.00 5.79 8.64
N ALA A 552 14.98 6.56 9.74
CA ALA A 552 13.96 7.55 10.02
C ALA A 552 14.55 8.79 10.68
N VAL A 553 13.80 9.89 10.61
CA VAL A 553 13.99 11.07 11.46
C VAL A 553 12.79 11.24 12.37
N GLY A 554 13.02 11.66 13.60
CA GLY A 554 11.98 11.95 14.58
C GLY A 554 11.92 13.43 14.87
N VAL A 555 10.73 14.03 14.75
CA VAL A 555 10.43 15.41 15.15
C VAL A 555 9.49 15.37 16.35
N PRO A 556 9.66 16.22 17.38
CA PRO A 556 8.70 16.31 18.47
C PRO A 556 7.27 16.49 17.97
N GLU A 557 6.33 15.72 18.52
CA GLU A 557 4.94 15.66 18.05
C GLU A 557 4.25 17.04 18.08
N GLU A 558 4.41 17.79 19.17
CA GLU A 558 3.88 19.15 19.33
C GLU A 558 4.44 20.12 18.29
N GLU A 559 5.75 20.04 18.03
CA GLU A 559 6.43 20.88 17.03
C GLU A 559 5.90 20.55 15.63
N PHE A 560 5.80 19.26 15.29
CA PHE A 560 5.33 18.81 13.98
C PHE A 560 3.91 19.30 13.66
N GLN A 561 2.99 19.27 14.63
CA GLN A 561 1.62 19.75 14.45
C GLN A 561 1.56 21.25 14.14
N VAL A 562 2.39 22.06 14.80
CA VAL A 562 2.48 23.50 14.55
C VAL A 562 3.05 23.77 13.14
N PHE A 563 4.10 23.06 12.76
CA PHE A 563 4.75 23.25 11.46
C PHE A 563 3.90 22.83 10.27
N ILE A 564 3.11 21.77 10.37
CA ILE A 564 2.19 21.37 9.29
C ILE A 564 1.15 22.46 9.02
N LYS A 565 0.59 23.05 10.07
CA LYS A 565 -0.42 24.12 9.93
C LYS A 565 0.20 25.41 9.40
N GLY A 566 1.45 25.69 9.76
CA GLY A 566 2.17 26.90 9.35
C GLY A 566 2.80 26.86 7.96
N ASN A 567 3.17 25.68 7.44
CA ASN A 567 3.88 25.53 6.17
C ASN A 567 3.15 24.59 5.20
N HIS A 568 2.38 25.19 4.30
CA HIS A 568 1.59 24.47 3.30
C HIS A 568 2.47 23.63 2.35
N LEU A 569 3.64 24.13 1.96
CA LEU A 569 4.56 23.40 1.07
C LEU A 569 5.07 22.12 1.75
N LEU A 570 5.52 22.21 3.01
CA LEU A 570 5.96 21.05 3.78
C LEU A 570 4.82 20.02 3.91
N GLY A 571 3.60 20.47 4.23
CA GLY A 571 2.42 19.61 4.30
C GLY A 571 2.18 18.84 2.99
N GLN A 572 2.24 19.53 1.84
CA GLN A 572 2.09 18.90 0.53
C GLN A 572 3.22 17.93 0.19
N VAL A 573 4.48 18.27 0.49
CA VAL A 573 5.63 17.39 0.25
C VAL A 573 5.51 16.11 1.08
N LEU A 574 5.12 16.22 2.35
CA LEU A 574 4.88 15.06 3.21
C LEU A 574 3.71 14.20 2.69
N GLN A 575 2.63 14.83 2.27
CA GLN A 575 1.46 14.17 1.69
C GLN A 575 1.84 13.38 0.43
N TYR A 576 2.51 14.00 -0.55
CA TYR A 576 2.95 13.33 -1.77
C TYR A 576 3.99 12.23 -1.46
N GLY A 577 4.93 12.49 -0.55
CA GLY A 577 5.92 11.50 -0.13
C GLY A 577 5.28 10.24 0.49
N MET A 578 4.23 10.39 1.29
CA MET A 578 3.44 9.26 1.78
C MET A 578 2.64 8.57 0.67
N ALA A 579 1.94 9.34 -0.16
CA ALA A 579 1.07 8.80 -1.20
C ALA A 579 1.83 7.97 -2.25
N TYR A 580 3.09 8.33 -2.54
CA TYR A 580 3.93 7.67 -3.53
C TYR A 580 5.04 6.79 -2.92
N LEU A 581 4.95 6.51 -1.62
CA LEU A 581 5.85 5.60 -0.89
C LEU A 581 7.32 6.02 -0.99
N ALA A 582 7.61 7.31 -0.79
CA ALA A 582 8.97 7.79 -0.51
C ALA A 582 9.33 7.58 0.97
N PHE A 583 8.35 7.80 1.86
CA PHE A 583 8.46 7.57 3.30
C PHE A 583 7.08 7.29 3.91
N GLU A 584 7.08 6.76 5.12
CA GLU A 584 5.93 6.54 5.98
C GLU A 584 6.02 7.44 7.20
N ILE A 585 4.87 7.98 7.63
CA ILE A 585 4.79 8.83 8.80
C ILE A 585 4.11 8.06 9.93
N ILE A 586 4.82 7.96 11.05
CA ILE A 586 4.36 7.30 12.27
C ILE A 586 4.20 8.39 13.33
N ARG A 587 2.96 8.63 13.74
CA ARG A 587 2.59 9.65 14.74
C ARG A 587 2.65 9.07 16.15
N ASP A 588 2.75 9.94 17.15
CA ASP A 588 2.64 9.59 18.58
C ASP A 588 3.60 8.50 19.07
N TYR A 589 4.76 8.36 18.42
CA TYR A 589 5.75 7.36 18.78
C TYR A 589 6.39 7.71 20.13
N SER A 590 6.09 6.92 21.16
CA SER A 590 6.60 7.16 22.52
C SER A 590 8.02 6.60 22.67
N GLN A 591 8.98 7.48 22.93
CA GLN A 591 10.35 7.11 23.31
C GLN A 591 10.97 8.18 24.22
N GLY A 592 11.61 7.73 25.31
CA GLY A 592 12.36 8.63 26.19
C GLY A 592 11.49 9.59 27.00
N GLY A 593 10.21 9.27 27.23
CA GLY A 593 9.26 10.15 27.92
C GLY A 593 8.65 11.24 27.03
N GLN A 594 8.96 11.25 25.73
CA GLN A 594 8.44 12.20 24.75
C GLN A 594 7.72 11.46 23.60
N HIS A 595 6.77 12.15 22.97
CA HIS A 595 6.11 11.69 21.75
C HIS A 595 6.76 12.30 20.51
N TRP A 596 7.01 11.45 19.53
CA TRP A 596 7.70 11.79 18.30
C TRP A 596 6.83 11.48 17.09
N CYS A 597 6.91 12.34 16.09
CA CYS A 597 6.50 12.04 14.73
C CYS A 597 7.71 11.53 13.95
N LEU A 598 7.68 10.25 13.56
CA LEU A 598 8.74 9.65 12.77
C LEU A 598 8.42 9.73 11.29
N ILE A 599 9.37 10.23 10.50
CA ILE A 599 9.36 10.16 9.04
C ILE A 599 10.36 9.08 8.63
N ARG A 600 9.84 7.90 8.33
CA ARG A 600 10.62 6.70 8.01
C ARG A 600 10.72 6.49 6.50
N LEU A 601 11.92 6.33 5.97
CA LEU A 601 12.13 6.06 4.56
C LEU A 601 11.48 4.74 4.14
N SER A 602 10.95 4.69 2.90
CA SER A 602 10.40 3.47 2.36
C SER A 602 11.50 2.47 1.96
N GLY A 603 11.15 1.20 1.87
CA GLY A 603 12.06 0.12 1.53
C GLY A 603 12.86 0.34 0.23
N PRO A 604 12.25 0.80 -0.88
CA PRO A 604 13.01 1.14 -2.09
C PRO A 604 14.04 2.27 -1.87
N VAL A 605 13.72 3.30 -1.10
CA VAL A 605 14.67 4.37 -0.76
C VAL A 605 15.80 3.84 0.13
N ILE A 606 15.46 2.97 1.10
CA ILE A 606 16.43 2.28 1.96
C ILE A 606 17.41 1.42 1.13
N LEU A 607 16.92 0.66 0.15
CA LEU A 607 17.73 -0.18 -0.74
C LEU A 607 18.71 0.64 -1.58
N GLU A 608 18.25 1.75 -2.15
CA GLU A 608 19.07 2.65 -2.96
C GLU A 608 20.29 3.14 -2.17
N HIS A 609 20.05 3.64 -0.95
CA HIS A 609 21.03 4.26 -0.06
C HIS A 609 21.78 3.28 0.85
N ARG A 610 21.49 1.98 0.77
CA ARG A 610 22.09 0.93 1.62
C ARG A 610 21.88 1.15 3.13
N LEU A 611 20.65 1.51 3.53
CA LEU A 611 20.26 1.69 4.93
C LEU A 611 19.64 0.42 5.54
N THR A 612 19.46 0.39 6.86
CA THR A 612 18.81 -0.75 7.51
C THR A 612 17.31 -0.85 7.17
N LEU A 613 16.81 -2.07 6.97
CA LEU A 613 15.36 -2.34 6.90
C LEU A 613 14.75 -2.58 8.30
N TYR A 614 15.58 -2.63 9.35
CA TYR A 614 15.10 -2.80 10.72
C TYR A 614 14.35 -1.56 11.22
N GLU A 615 13.30 -1.80 11.99
CA GLU A 615 12.47 -0.74 12.52
C GLU A 615 12.98 -0.23 13.88
N GLY A 616 12.84 1.08 14.12
CA GLY A 616 12.99 1.69 15.45
C GLY A 616 14.24 2.53 15.68
N GLY A 617 15.12 2.69 14.69
CA GLY A 617 16.23 3.65 14.77
C GLY A 617 15.91 4.95 14.04
N PHE A 618 15.95 6.08 14.75
CA PHE A 618 15.73 7.40 14.17
C PHE A 618 16.74 8.46 14.64
N ILE A 619 16.88 9.52 13.86
CA ILE A 619 17.68 10.70 14.20
C ILE A 619 16.74 11.85 14.60
N GLU A 620 17.06 12.50 15.70
CA GLU A 620 16.30 13.65 16.21
C GLU A 620 16.53 14.88 15.33
N TRP A 621 15.44 15.41 14.76
CA TRP A 621 15.41 16.63 13.96
C TRP A 621 14.41 17.62 14.57
N SER A 622 14.64 18.91 14.35
CA SER A 622 13.63 19.95 14.59
C SER A 622 12.74 20.15 13.37
N GLY A 623 11.57 20.73 13.57
CA GLY A 623 10.65 21.16 12.51
C GLY A 623 11.29 22.19 11.57
N GLU A 624 12.12 23.10 12.10
CA GLU A 624 12.89 24.03 11.27
C GLU A 624 13.87 23.32 10.33
N ARG A 625 14.59 22.31 10.84
CA ARG A 625 15.52 21.52 10.02
C ARG A 625 14.77 20.75 8.94
N LEU A 626 13.58 20.24 9.26
CA LEU A 626 12.71 19.57 8.31
C LEU A 626 12.26 20.51 7.17
N ALA A 627 11.89 21.75 7.48
CA ALA A 627 11.52 22.75 6.49
C ALA A 627 12.71 23.14 5.58
N ARG A 628 13.88 23.43 6.17
CA ARG A 628 15.11 23.76 5.41
C ARG A 628 15.54 22.64 4.47
N ALA A 629 15.27 21.38 4.83
CA ALA A 629 15.57 20.22 4.00
C ALA A 629 14.85 20.24 2.63
N ILE A 630 13.75 20.99 2.49
CA ILE A 630 12.96 21.08 1.26
C ILE A 630 13.39 22.28 0.40
N GLU A 631 13.72 23.40 1.04
CA GLU A 631 13.96 24.71 0.41
C GLU A 631 15.34 24.85 -0.23
N GLU A 632 16.38 24.32 0.41
CA GLU A 632 17.75 24.47 -0.06
C GLU A 632 18.02 23.57 -1.29
N LYS A 633 18.17 24.19 -2.47
CA LYS A 633 18.79 23.51 -3.63
C LYS A 633 20.22 23.14 -3.24
N THR A 634 20.56 21.86 -3.39
CA THR A 634 21.94 21.38 -3.26
C THR A 634 22.83 22.24 -4.18
N PRO A 635 23.95 22.81 -3.70
CA PRO A 635 24.91 23.43 -4.61
C PRO A 635 25.37 22.33 -5.58
N SER A 636 25.21 22.63 -6.88
CA SER A 636 25.52 21.78 -8.02
C SER A 636 26.97 21.34 -8.08
#